data_AF-A0A9X0B0C9-F1
#
_entry.id   AF-A0A9X0B0C9-F1
#
_cell.length_a   1.000
_cell.length_b   1.000
_cell.length_c   1.000
_cell.angle_alpha   90.00
_cell.angle_beta   90.00
_cell.angle_gamma   90.00
#
_symmetry.space_group_name_H-M   'P 1'
#
loop_
_entity.id
_entity.type
_entity.pdbx_description
1 polymer ?
#
loop_
_entity_poly.entity_id
_entity_poly.type
_entity_poly.pdbx_seq_one_letter_code
_entity_poly.pdbx_strand_id
1 'polypeptide(L)'
;MHWTMLLNSGWTIETLLLVLAGPASDDSSMTEGNSGLQLTSAILEGTRELRKSLSSLFNGAIPTAETVVECAGRTFDSVTAKLVVEFVEGSQVRTNAVTLDTQQDLQRIIDFSKDWPKKVSVIPSSTAQKYSAQFRLCGLLTTEEKQQIMHDSSGLPSVNTVLRSLVENSLLPQAVIQSRFQNNSQKLSANILMQDWASTQLGINSPSATTPAPIPSPNDILIETESQVRERRAAFVELAAPAIVQDTLTTSILNIMKDLVLDVDISVLSYLPTDTVKVSTNQNNGLESAMAALKKLSEPVKTTIDAKTVDAYFIPTTTDDFILHYTGNLDAPSLTINGIEIPFNTASKMWNAFRMNVGQSYLLQGGFPASQISWSTCRSMMTPFTDEELLPSATVQRANLILATIRRAVCISQTMQLKKSELQYITRQEQTEHKILTMNLNSPSLKDLVHLQEYRELRDGLLNVNTNSDLTSLFSWLYNSANPDVKTITAKIGASTGWKDTLIESVLKAKYPDFTPANLVAALRRHDAFIGLRDIVVFYERLGNASDVTSKPLMAELFDLARPPQQLRSGDQYMEAAKNLQNRLTPSQRETADEGLMESQRKALVTYLLQQKFITHDLGIWDADGLFEHFLVDVQMGPQIRTSRIKQAISVVQMFVQRCLLGLEEGVAKSVLGHEKWDWLQQYTLWEVHRKVFLYPENWIEPALRDDKSELFDQFEATLMQKDLSINTFLQAIQSYIYDLDGISSLDIVAYVHEPQPAAADIFHLFGRTRSGPYTFYYRTLTRLRTAEVFWRPWTKVEMDISSIETEWEGQRLVETGSYLLPIMIKGRLYLFMPSIMPKTIVKNISSLSGVTSFDALRNQNPNIADPVRIWEITMAWTEFVNEGWSPKRVSSSTLSVGLDASSSQLRVDPTLQDNTLTLQVTYGEAEKTTSKVIGSFIFCNDQMSITNSVTTSTQAGFFETYFQKALKKGMDLESLPGGTKYTNSTALLWVPPELESKGVVDVSWTLSKLPQRVTGLVVSAKVSEGRRASFFNIPKLELLSSTWTKDIIKNNTELVSIDHIFSHELMEATADRVDPLRCLYNKIAQLPAGAMRESFGAGSHEAWYHELGRPTALYK
;
A
#
# COMPACT_ATOMS: atom_id res chain seq x y z
N MET A 1 -34.83 1.69 1.92
CA MET A 1 -34.01 2.39 2.93
C MET A 1 -34.59 2.20 4.34
N HIS A 2 -35.83 2.64 4.62
CA HIS A 2 -36.45 2.49 5.96
C HIS A 2 -36.55 1.05 6.47
N TRP A 3 -36.99 0.10 5.63
CA TRP A 3 -37.04 -1.33 6.00
C TRP A 3 -35.66 -1.90 6.31
N THR A 4 -34.66 -1.53 5.53
CA THR A 4 -33.27 -1.98 5.70
C THR A 4 -32.69 -1.53 7.03
N MET A 5 -32.99 -0.30 7.44
CA MET A 5 -32.57 0.25 8.74
C MET A 5 -33.17 -0.56 9.90
N LEU A 6 -34.49 -0.79 9.87
CA LEU A 6 -35.16 -1.55 10.94
C LEU A 6 -34.65 -3.00 11.02
N LEU A 7 -34.49 -3.68 9.87
CA LEU A 7 -33.98 -5.06 9.83
C LEU A 7 -32.54 -5.17 10.37
N ASN A 8 -31.66 -4.22 10.01
CA ASN A 8 -30.29 -4.19 10.52
C ASN A 8 -30.22 -3.88 12.03
N SER A 9 -31.27 -3.27 12.59
CA SER A 9 -31.35 -2.88 14.00
C SER A 9 -32.08 -3.89 14.88
N GLY A 10 -32.28 -5.12 14.40
CA GLY A 10 -32.81 -6.24 15.19
C GLY A 10 -34.32 -6.46 15.07
N TRP A 11 -35.01 -5.76 14.17
CA TRP A 11 -36.38 -6.11 13.82
C TRP A 11 -36.42 -7.32 12.90
N THR A 12 -37.32 -8.27 13.18
CA THR A 12 -37.62 -9.40 12.29
C THR A 12 -38.88 -9.10 11.48
N ILE A 13 -39.09 -9.83 10.36
CA ILE A 13 -40.32 -9.71 9.58
C ILE A 13 -41.55 -10.03 10.45
N GLU A 14 -41.45 -11.04 11.31
CA GLU A 14 -42.51 -11.45 12.24
C GLU A 14 -42.86 -10.37 13.27
N THR A 15 -41.85 -9.72 13.87
CA THR A 15 -42.08 -8.63 14.84
C THR A 15 -42.62 -7.37 14.16
N LEU A 16 -42.19 -7.07 12.94
CA LEU A 16 -42.73 -5.96 12.15
C LEU A 16 -44.18 -6.23 11.70
N LEU A 17 -44.50 -7.47 11.32
CA LEU A 17 -45.88 -7.87 11.04
C LEU A 17 -46.75 -7.76 12.30
N LEU A 18 -46.26 -8.24 13.45
CA LEU A 18 -46.99 -8.11 14.71
C LEU A 18 -47.28 -6.66 15.08
N VAL A 19 -46.35 -5.74 14.85
CA VAL A 19 -46.47 -4.32 15.22
C VAL A 19 -47.26 -3.49 14.20
N LEU A 20 -47.08 -3.74 12.90
CA LEU A 20 -47.67 -2.93 11.82
C LEU A 20 -48.96 -3.51 11.24
N ALA A 21 -49.20 -4.83 11.34
CA ALA A 21 -50.47 -5.40 10.92
C ALA A 21 -51.58 -4.98 11.90
N GLY A 22 -52.74 -4.60 11.34
CA GLY A 22 -53.96 -4.39 12.14
C GLY A 22 -54.37 -5.69 12.85
N PRO A 23 -55.34 -5.63 13.79
CA PRO A 23 -55.88 -6.84 14.39
C PRO A 23 -56.52 -7.70 13.29
N ALA A 24 -55.80 -8.70 12.81
CA ALA A 24 -56.30 -9.64 11.81
C ALA A 24 -57.34 -10.55 12.48
N SER A 25 -58.50 -10.65 11.85
CA SER A 25 -59.64 -11.48 12.26
C SER A 25 -59.54 -12.93 11.77
N ASP A 26 -58.35 -13.41 11.41
CA ASP A 26 -58.20 -14.72 10.77
C ASP A 26 -57.71 -15.78 11.78
N ASP A 27 -58.71 -16.53 12.25
CA ASP A 27 -58.61 -17.89 12.78
C ASP A 27 -57.89 -18.81 11.77
N SER A 28 -56.58 -19.03 11.89
CA SER A 28 -55.96 -20.19 11.23
C SER A 28 -54.58 -20.64 11.74
N SER A 29 -54.21 -20.40 13.01
CA SER A 29 -53.02 -21.04 13.60
C SER A 29 -53.44 -22.11 14.62
N MET A 30 -53.71 -23.32 14.12
CA MET A 30 -54.04 -24.53 14.89
C MET A 30 -52.88 -25.09 15.74
N THR A 31 -51.87 -24.29 16.09
CA THR A 31 -50.63 -24.77 16.76
C THR A 31 -50.26 -24.04 18.04
N GLU A 32 -50.88 -22.89 18.36
CA GLU A 32 -50.72 -22.24 19.67
C GLU A 32 -52.09 -22.12 20.34
N GLY A 33 -52.22 -22.65 21.56
CA GLY A 33 -53.48 -22.62 22.30
C GLY A 33 -54.05 -21.21 22.41
N ASN A 34 -55.39 -21.07 22.42
CA ASN A 34 -56.09 -19.78 22.44
C ASN A 34 -55.64 -18.93 23.66
N SER A 35 -54.70 -18.02 23.44
CA SER A 35 -54.04 -17.25 24.51
C SER A 35 -54.99 -16.32 25.27
N GLY A 36 -56.04 -15.82 24.62
CA GLY A 36 -57.12 -15.08 25.26
C GLY A 36 -57.96 -15.95 26.19
N LEU A 37 -58.09 -17.24 25.90
CA LEU A 37 -58.76 -18.19 26.78
C LEU A 37 -57.92 -18.43 28.05
N GLN A 38 -56.61 -18.65 27.89
CA GLN A 38 -55.67 -18.80 29.01
C GLN A 38 -55.66 -17.55 29.90
N LEU A 39 -55.67 -16.35 29.30
CA LEU A 39 -55.75 -15.09 30.02
C LEU A 39 -57.07 -14.96 30.79
N THR A 40 -58.20 -15.28 30.14
CA THR A 40 -59.53 -15.18 30.75
C THR A 40 -59.67 -16.17 31.91
N SER A 41 -59.24 -17.42 31.73
CA SER A 41 -59.30 -18.45 32.77
C SER A 41 -58.37 -18.14 33.93
N ALA A 42 -57.14 -17.67 33.67
CA ALA A 42 -56.19 -17.28 34.71
C ALA A 42 -56.69 -16.08 35.53
N ILE A 43 -57.31 -15.09 34.88
CA ILE A 43 -57.92 -13.95 35.59
C ILE A 43 -59.07 -14.43 36.48
N LEU A 44 -59.97 -15.27 35.95
CA LEU A 44 -61.10 -15.79 36.72
C LEU A 44 -60.65 -16.66 37.91
N GLU A 45 -59.68 -17.56 37.71
CA GLU A 45 -59.11 -18.37 38.79
C GLU A 45 -58.40 -17.50 39.83
N GLY A 46 -57.60 -16.52 39.38
CA GLY A 46 -56.95 -15.53 40.25
C GLY A 46 -57.96 -14.75 41.10
N THR A 47 -59.10 -14.36 40.51
CA THR A 47 -60.16 -13.71 41.28
C THR A 47 -60.87 -14.63 42.27
N ARG A 48 -61.02 -15.92 41.94
CA ARG A 48 -61.59 -16.92 42.85
C ARG A 48 -60.70 -17.11 44.07
N GLU A 49 -59.40 -17.27 43.87
CA GLU A 49 -58.41 -17.37 44.95
C GLU A 49 -58.31 -16.08 45.77
N LEU A 50 -58.37 -14.91 45.12
CA LEU A 50 -58.45 -13.62 45.81
C LEU A 50 -59.67 -13.54 46.74
N ARG A 51 -60.86 -13.96 46.27
CA ARG A 51 -62.09 -13.97 47.07
C ARG A 51 -62.00 -14.90 48.28
N LYS A 52 -61.32 -16.05 48.15
CA LYS A 52 -61.04 -16.96 49.28
C LYS A 52 -60.06 -16.32 50.29
N SER A 53 -58.97 -15.74 49.79
CA SER A 53 -57.90 -15.14 50.62
C SER A 53 -58.36 -13.91 51.41
N LEU A 54 -59.34 -13.18 50.90
CA LEU A 54 -59.90 -11.95 51.50
C LEU A 54 -61.28 -12.20 52.15
N SER A 55 -61.62 -13.44 52.47
CA SER A 55 -62.93 -13.82 53.02
C SER A 55 -63.34 -13.02 54.26
N SER A 56 -62.39 -12.56 55.08
CA SER A 56 -62.61 -11.68 56.24
C SER A 56 -63.21 -10.32 55.87
N LEU A 57 -62.91 -9.78 54.68
CA LEU A 57 -63.44 -8.51 54.19
C LEU A 57 -64.81 -8.64 53.50
N PHE A 58 -65.17 -9.84 53.05
CA PHE A 58 -66.40 -10.10 52.29
C PHE A 58 -67.58 -10.60 53.14
N ASN A 59 -67.33 -11.12 54.35
CA ASN A 59 -68.36 -11.78 55.18
C ASN A 59 -69.15 -10.85 56.13
N GLY A 60 -68.91 -9.53 56.11
CA GLY A 60 -69.66 -8.56 56.91
C GLY A 60 -69.47 -8.66 58.44
N ALA A 61 -68.38 -9.29 58.90
CA ALA A 61 -68.06 -9.41 60.33
C ALA A 61 -67.64 -8.05 60.94
N ILE A 62 -67.89 -7.87 62.24
CA ILE A 62 -67.51 -6.65 62.98
C ILE A 62 -65.97 -6.54 63.00
N PRO A 63 -65.36 -5.45 62.51
CA PRO A 63 -63.91 -5.33 62.41
C PRO A 63 -63.19 -5.33 63.76
N THR A 64 -62.14 -6.15 63.87
CA THR A 64 -61.26 -6.22 65.03
C THR A 64 -59.99 -5.38 64.81
N ALA A 65 -59.20 -5.17 65.87
CA ALA A 65 -57.90 -4.48 65.75
C ALA A 65 -56.97 -5.18 64.74
N GLU A 66 -57.00 -6.52 64.69
CA GLU A 66 -56.24 -7.31 63.72
C GLU A 66 -56.68 -7.02 62.28
N THR A 67 -57.99 -6.84 62.04
CA THR A 67 -58.51 -6.50 60.71
C THR A 67 -58.02 -5.13 60.24
N VAL A 68 -57.90 -4.16 61.15
CA VAL A 68 -57.37 -2.82 60.86
C VAL A 68 -55.86 -2.88 60.59
N VAL A 69 -55.10 -3.64 61.37
CA VAL A 69 -53.67 -3.88 61.13
C VAL A 69 -53.44 -4.51 59.76
N GLU A 70 -54.23 -5.52 59.40
CA GLU A 70 -54.15 -6.17 58.10
C GLU A 70 -54.50 -5.19 56.96
N CYS A 71 -55.60 -4.44 57.08
CA CYS A 71 -56.00 -3.46 56.07
C CYS A 71 -54.96 -2.33 55.91
N ALA A 72 -54.45 -1.80 57.01
CA ALA A 72 -53.45 -0.74 57.00
C ALA A 72 -52.12 -1.23 56.39
N GLY A 73 -51.68 -2.43 56.77
CA GLY A 73 -50.47 -3.05 56.23
C GLY A 73 -50.53 -3.38 54.74
N ARG A 74 -51.73 -3.64 54.20
CA ARG A 74 -51.94 -3.83 52.74
C ARG A 74 -52.10 -2.52 51.96
N THR A 75 -52.43 -1.42 52.63
CA THR A 75 -52.75 -0.14 51.98
C THR A 75 -51.57 0.84 51.99
N PHE A 76 -50.77 0.83 53.06
CA PHE A 76 -49.72 1.81 53.30
C PHE A 76 -48.37 1.12 53.56
N ASP A 77 -47.26 1.86 53.43
CA ASP A 77 -45.94 1.37 53.85
C ASP A 77 -45.90 1.10 55.36
N SER A 78 -44.92 0.33 55.83
CA SER A 78 -44.87 -0.13 57.23
C SER A 78 -44.86 1.00 58.27
N VAL A 79 -44.27 2.16 57.94
CA VAL A 79 -44.23 3.32 58.84
C VAL A 79 -45.59 3.99 58.87
N THR A 80 -46.16 4.28 57.71
CA THR A 80 -47.48 4.90 57.59
C THR A 80 -48.60 4.01 58.11
N ALA A 81 -48.54 2.70 57.84
CA ALA A 81 -49.51 1.72 58.32
C ALA A 81 -49.56 1.71 59.85
N LYS A 82 -48.40 1.75 60.52
CA LYS A 82 -48.32 1.85 61.97
C LYS A 82 -48.95 3.15 62.48
N LEU A 83 -48.67 4.28 61.84
CA LEU A 83 -49.26 5.58 62.21
C LEU A 83 -50.78 5.58 62.03
N VAL A 84 -51.29 4.96 60.97
CA VAL A 84 -52.73 4.84 60.68
C VAL A 84 -53.40 3.90 61.68
N VAL A 85 -52.79 2.77 62.03
CA VAL A 85 -53.30 1.86 63.08
C VAL A 85 -53.35 2.58 64.42
N GLU A 86 -52.26 3.23 64.84
CA GLU A 86 -52.20 4.02 66.08
C GLU A 86 -53.28 5.12 66.12
N PHE A 87 -53.60 5.72 64.97
CA PHE A 87 -54.63 6.73 64.81
C PHE A 87 -56.05 6.14 64.89
N VAL A 88 -56.34 5.05 64.16
CA VAL A 88 -57.64 4.36 64.16
C VAL A 88 -57.94 3.76 65.53
N GLU A 89 -56.94 3.21 66.22
CA GLU A 89 -57.05 2.66 67.58
C GLU A 89 -57.04 3.76 68.66
N GLY A 90 -56.59 4.98 68.33
CA GLY A 90 -56.48 6.07 69.30
C GLY A 90 -55.34 5.89 70.33
N SER A 91 -54.38 5.01 70.04
CA SER A 91 -53.22 4.69 70.90
C SER A 91 -51.96 5.49 70.56
N GLN A 92 -52.06 6.45 69.63
CA GLN A 92 -50.93 7.24 69.16
C GLN A 92 -50.24 8.03 70.28
N VAL A 93 -48.91 8.14 70.18
CA VAL A 93 -48.10 9.01 71.04
C VAL A 93 -47.24 9.91 70.15
N ARG A 94 -47.33 11.23 70.37
CA ARG A 94 -46.52 12.24 69.66
C ARG A 94 -45.78 13.09 70.66
N THR A 95 -44.54 13.45 70.35
CA THR A 95 -43.75 14.36 71.17
C THR A 95 -43.17 15.48 70.33
N ASN A 96 -43.04 16.66 70.91
CA ASN A 96 -42.35 17.79 70.29
C ASN A 96 -41.71 18.65 71.39
N ALA A 97 -40.55 19.24 71.13
CA ALA A 97 -39.80 19.98 72.14
C ALA A 97 -39.53 21.42 71.69
N VAL A 98 -39.58 22.35 72.64
CA VAL A 98 -39.29 23.77 72.41
C VAL A 98 -38.12 24.20 73.30
N THR A 99 -37.24 25.03 72.78
CA THR A 99 -36.27 25.79 73.58
C THR A 99 -36.86 27.15 73.94
N LEU A 100 -36.75 27.54 75.20
CA LEU A 100 -37.32 28.75 75.76
C LEU A 100 -36.21 29.72 76.14
N ASP A 101 -36.49 31.01 75.96
CA ASP A 101 -35.51 32.07 76.17
C ASP A 101 -35.28 32.36 77.67
N THR A 102 -36.29 32.10 78.52
CA THR A 102 -36.22 32.40 79.96
C THR A 102 -36.75 31.26 80.84
N GLN A 103 -36.28 31.21 82.10
CA GLN A 103 -36.80 30.31 83.13
C GLN A 103 -38.26 30.61 83.50
N GLN A 104 -38.68 31.89 83.38
CA GLN A 104 -40.06 32.30 83.67
C GLN A 104 -41.05 31.69 82.67
N ASP A 105 -40.67 31.60 81.40
CA ASP A 105 -41.51 30.97 80.38
C ASP A 105 -41.66 29.47 80.63
N LEU A 106 -40.60 28.79 81.11
CA LEU A 106 -40.67 27.38 81.51
C LEU A 106 -41.64 27.17 82.69
N GLN A 107 -41.62 28.06 83.69
CA GLN A 107 -42.51 27.99 84.84
C GLN A 107 -43.98 28.25 84.45
N ARG A 108 -44.23 29.23 83.57
CA ARG A 108 -45.58 29.51 83.03
C ARG A 108 -46.19 28.31 82.33
N ILE A 109 -45.41 27.58 81.52
CA ILE A 109 -45.89 26.37 80.83
C ILE A 109 -46.26 25.29 81.85
N ILE A 110 -45.45 25.07 82.88
CA ILE A 110 -45.73 24.09 83.93
C ILE A 110 -47.05 24.44 84.64
N ASP A 111 -47.27 25.71 84.94
CA ASP A 111 -48.49 26.16 85.62
C ASP A 111 -49.74 26.04 84.74
N PHE A 112 -49.68 26.43 83.46
CA PHE A 112 -50.81 26.24 82.52
C PHE A 112 -51.11 24.75 82.26
N SER A 113 -50.08 23.91 82.20
CA SER A 113 -50.26 22.49 81.89
C SER A 113 -50.95 21.66 82.98
N LYS A 114 -51.14 22.21 84.19
CA LYS A 114 -51.84 21.53 85.29
C LYS A 114 -53.33 21.33 84.99
N ASP A 115 -53.93 22.26 84.25
CA ASP A 115 -55.35 22.26 83.89
C ASP A 115 -55.62 21.65 82.51
N TRP A 116 -54.57 21.15 81.84
CA TRP A 116 -54.69 20.49 80.55
C TRP A 116 -55.25 19.06 80.67
N PRO A 117 -55.85 18.54 79.59
CA PRO A 117 -56.30 17.15 79.54
C PRO A 117 -55.15 16.20 79.83
N LYS A 118 -55.43 15.11 80.56
CA LYS A 118 -54.44 14.05 80.89
C LYS A 118 -53.75 13.42 79.66
N LYS A 119 -54.31 13.67 78.47
CA LYS A 119 -53.75 13.28 77.17
C LYS A 119 -52.47 14.06 76.82
N VAL A 120 -52.26 15.26 77.37
CA VAL A 120 -51.05 16.07 77.14
C VAL A 120 -50.22 16.15 78.42
N SER A 121 -48.96 15.79 78.32
CA SER A 121 -48.00 15.89 79.41
C SER A 121 -46.81 16.76 79.00
N VAL A 122 -46.31 17.56 79.92
CA VAL A 122 -45.16 18.43 79.72
C VAL A 122 -43.99 17.90 80.52
N ILE A 123 -42.86 17.69 79.86
CA ILE A 123 -41.60 17.25 80.45
C ILE A 123 -40.62 18.44 80.38
N PRO A 124 -40.47 19.23 81.45
CA PRO A 124 -39.54 20.35 81.48
C PRO A 124 -38.09 19.86 81.65
N SER A 125 -37.13 20.55 81.03
CA SER A 125 -35.69 20.28 81.13
C SER A 125 -34.88 21.59 81.13
N SER A 126 -33.94 21.72 82.05
CA SER A 126 -33.05 22.88 82.17
C SER A 126 -31.58 22.43 82.25
N THR A 127 -30.76 22.86 81.30
CA THR A 127 -29.29 22.70 81.34
C THR A 127 -28.63 24.08 81.31
N ALA A 128 -27.35 24.18 81.72
CA ALA A 128 -26.71 25.39 82.25
C ALA A 128 -26.84 26.73 81.48
N GLN A 129 -27.33 26.74 80.22
CA GLN A 129 -27.74 27.96 79.49
C GLN A 129 -28.92 27.74 78.50
N LYS A 130 -29.74 26.69 78.67
CA LYS A 130 -30.90 26.39 77.80
C LYS A 130 -32.07 25.83 78.61
N TYR A 131 -33.22 26.49 78.52
CA TYR A 131 -34.50 26.00 79.03
C TYR A 131 -35.25 25.30 77.90
N SER A 132 -35.86 24.16 78.17
CA SER A 132 -36.65 23.43 77.18
C SER A 132 -37.84 22.72 77.80
N ALA A 133 -38.89 22.54 77.02
CA ALA A 133 -40.05 21.75 77.41
C ALA A 133 -40.39 20.77 76.29
N GLN A 134 -40.51 19.49 76.63
CA GLN A 134 -40.98 18.46 75.72
C GLN A 134 -42.46 18.17 76.01
N PHE A 135 -43.31 18.42 75.03
CA PHE A 135 -44.73 18.11 75.07
C PHE A 135 -44.94 16.69 74.54
N ARG A 136 -45.73 15.90 75.25
CA ARG A 136 -46.13 14.55 74.85
C ARG A 136 -47.66 14.46 74.83
N LEU A 137 -48.22 14.20 73.65
CA LEU A 137 -49.63 13.94 73.41
C LEU A 137 -49.85 12.42 73.26
N CYS A 138 -50.75 11.87 74.07
CA CYS A 138 -51.20 10.48 74.03
C CYS A 138 -52.68 10.45 73.62
N GLY A 139 -52.98 9.91 72.44
CA GLY A 139 -54.32 9.87 71.85
C GLY A 139 -54.65 11.07 70.96
N LEU A 140 -55.95 11.29 70.73
CA LEU A 140 -56.48 12.40 69.94
C LEU A 140 -57.25 13.38 70.84
N LEU A 141 -57.07 14.67 70.59
CA LEU A 141 -57.74 15.75 71.30
C LEU A 141 -59.12 15.99 70.70
N THR A 142 -60.12 16.25 71.55
CA THR A 142 -61.41 16.77 71.07
C THR A 142 -61.27 18.24 70.64
N THR A 143 -62.27 18.76 69.93
CA THR A 143 -62.31 20.16 69.50
C THR A 143 -62.16 21.14 70.67
N GLU A 144 -62.79 20.84 71.81
CA GLU A 144 -62.74 21.65 73.02
C GLU A 144 -61.37 21.58 73.69
N GLU A 145 -60.79 20.38 73.82
CA GLU A 145 -59.44 20.17 74.38
C GLU A 145 -58.38 20.91 73.55
N LYS A 146 -58.50 20.86 72.21
CA LYS A 146 -57.62 21.58 71.27
C LYS A 146 -57.77 23.10 71.42
N GLN A 147 -58.99 23.62 71.52
CA GLN A 147 -59.23 25.05 71.74
C GLN A 147 -58.66 25.53 73.07
N GLN A 148 -58.83 24.74 74.14
CA GLN A 148 -58.29 25.04 75.47
C GLN A 148 -56.76 25.13 75.45
N ILE A 149 -56.07 24.12 74.92
CA ILE A 149 -54.59 24.09 74.86
C ILE A 149 -54.04 25.24 73.99
N MET A 150 -54.73 25.59 72.89
CA MET A 150 -54.32 26.69 72.01
C MET A 150 -54.59 28.07 72.64
N HIS A 151 -55.65 28.21 73.42
CA HIS A 151 -55.98 29.43 74.15
C HIS A 151 -54.96 29.70 75.27
N ASP A 152 -54.70 28.69 76.11
CA ASP A 152 -53.80 28.79 77.26
C ASP A 152 -52.34 29.08 76.86
N SER A 153 -51.95 28.67 75.65
CA SER A 153 -50.59 28.87 75.11
C SER A 153 -50.44 30.12 74.22
N SER A 154 -51.49 30.93 74.05
CA SER A 154 -51.49 32.08 73.12
C SER A 154 -50.47 33.18 73.46
N GLY A 155 -50.06 33.29 74.74
CA GLY A 155 -49.06 34.26 75.21
C GLY A 155 -47.60 33.90 74.93
N LEU A 156 -47.31 32.71 74.37
CA LEU A 156 -45.96 32.22 74.08
C LEU A 156 -45.86 31.71 72.63
N PRO A 157 -45.38 32.52 71.67
CA PRO A 157 -45.41 32.18 70.24
C PRO A 157 -44.66 30.89 69.88
N SER A 158 -43.49 30.66 70.49
CA SER A 158 -42.67 29.46 70.26
C SER A 158 -43.36 28.18 70.76
N VAL A 159 -44.02 28.24 71.91
CA VAL A 159 -44.80 27.14 72.50
C VAL A 159 -46.06 26.86 71.68
N ASN A 160 -46.80 27.90 71.32
CA ASN A 160 -47.99 27.79 70.49
C ASN A 160 -47.67 27.16 69.12
N THR A 161 -46.51 27.51 68.54
CA THR A 161 -46.03 26.91 67.28
C THR A 161 -45.71 25.41 67.46
N VAL A 162 -45.05 25.04 68.56
CA VAL A 162 -44.71 23.63 68.86
C VAL A 162 -45.96 22.79 69.16
N LEU A 163 -46.94 23.35 69.88
CA LEU A 163 -48.23 22.70 70.13
C LEU A 163 -49.08 22.60 68.87
N ARG A 164 -49.09 23.64 68.01
CA ARG A 164 -49.76 23.58 66.70
C ARG A 164 -49.13 22.49 65.84
N SER A 165 -47.81 22.44 65.77
CA SER A 165 -47.07 21.37 65.09
C SER A 165 -47.35 19.98 65.70
N LEU A 166 -47.46 19.87 67.02
CA LEU A 166 -47.79 18.61 67.70
C LEU A 166 -49.21 18.12 67.34
N VAL A 167 -50.17 19.05 67.26
CA VAL A 167 -51.55 18.77 66.84
C VAL A 167 -51.61 18.43 65.35
N GLU A 168 -50.92 19.18 64.48
CA GLU A 168 -50.81 18.87 63.04
C GLU A 168 -50.18 17.49 62.81
N ASN A 169 -49.12 17.15 63.54
CA ASN A 169 -48.48 15.83 63.50
C ASN A 169 -49.40 14.69 64.00
N SER A 170 -50.35 14.99 64.88
CA SER A 170 -51.36 14.03 65.35
C SER A 170 -52.46 13.77 64.32
N LEU A 171 -52.66 14.69 63.37
CA LEU A 171 -53.63 14.59 62.28
C LEU A 171 -52.98 14.17 60.94
N LEU A 172 -51.65 14.05 60.88
CA LEU A 172 -50.93 13.59 59.69
C LEU A 172 -51.49 12.28 59.08
N PRO A 173 -51.89 11.25 59.86
CA PRO A 173 -52.51 10.05 59.31
C PRO A 173 -53.81 10.34 58.53
N GLN A 174 -54.59 11.34 58.93
CA GLN A 174 -55.83 11.74 58.25
C GLN A 174 -55.54 12.28 56.83
N ALA A 175 -54.53 13.14 56.68
CA ALA A 175 -54.11 13.66 55.38
C ALA A 175 -53.59 12.55 54.45
N VAL A 176 -52.91 11.55 55.02
CA VAL A 176 -52.40 10.40 54.26
C VAL A 176 -53.53 9.49 53.78
N ILE A 177 -54.52 9.22 54.63
CA ILE A 177 -55.75 8.51 54.25
C ILE A 177 -56.49 9.29 53.15
N GLN A 178 -56.65 10.61 53.32
CA GLN A 178 -57.33 11.45 52.32
C GLN A 178 -56.64 11.43 50.95
N SER A 179 -55.30 11.52 50.92
CA SER A 179 -54.51 11.45 49.69
C SER A 179 -54.65 10.09 48.98
N ARG A 180 -54.60 8.98 49.73
CA ARG A 180 -54.70 7.63 49.16
C ARG A 180 -56.07 7.35 48.53
N PHE A 181 -57.13 7.84 49.15
CA PHE A 181 -58.50 7.50 48.79
C PHE A 181 -59.27 8.64 48.13
N GLN A 182 -58.56 9.62 47.56
CA GLN A 182 -59.14 10.82 46.94
C GLN A 182 -60.16 10.53 45.82
N ASN A 183 -60.02 9.38 45.14
CA ASN A 183 -60.94 8.91 44.10
C ASN A 183 -62.33 8.47 44.65
N ASN A 184 -62.49 8.30 45.96
CA ASN A 184 -63.75 7.98 46.65
C ASN A 184 -64.31 9.20 47.41
N SER A 185 -64.25 10.38 46.79
CA SER A 185 -64.54 11.68 47.41
C SER A 185 -65.88 11.76 48.15
N GLN A 186 -66.95 11.14 47.62
CA GLN A 186 -68.28 11.13 48.25
C GLN A 186 -68.34 10.38 49.59
N LYS A 187 -67.63 9.25 49.72
CA LYS A 187 -67.57 8.48 50.98
C LYS A 187 -66.57 9.08 51.98
N LEU A 188 -65.57 9.81 51.48
CA LEU A 188 -64.50 10.36 52.29
C LEU A 188 -64.96 11.57 53.12
N SER A 189 -65.78 12.46 52.55
CA SER A 189 -66.26 13.67 53.25
C SER A 189 -67.23 13.40 54.41
N ALA A 190 -67.89 12.23 54.43
CA ALA A 190 -68.85 11.84 55.46
C ALA A 190 -68.29 10.86 56.50
N ASN A 191 -67.00 10.49 56.39
CA ASN A 191 -66.38 9.47 57.23
C ASN A 191 -66.00 10.04 58.61
N ILE A 192 -66.26 9.28 59.68
CA ILE A 192 -65.92 9.65 61.07
C ILE A 192 -64.41 9.92 61.28
N LEU A 193 -63.55 9.30 60.46
CA LEU A 193 -62.10 9.53 60.48
C LEU A 193 -61.69 10.92 59.97
N MET A 194 -62.60 11.65 59.31
CA MET A 194 -62.35 12.97 58.74
C MET A 194 -62.93 14.13 59.56
N GLN A 195 -63.59 13.83 60.69
CA GLN A 195 -64.18 14.82 61.60
C GLN A 195 -63.29 15.05 62.83
N ASP A 196 -63.20 16.29 63.32
CA ASP A 196 -62.62 16.59 64.64
C ASP A 196 -63.53 15.95 65.71
N TRP A 197 -62.96 15.17 66.64
CA TRP A 197 -63.71 14.17 67.41
C TRP A 197 -64.70 14.80 68.40
N ALA A 198 -65.89 14.18 68.52
CA ALA A 198 -66.99 14.67 69.34
C ALA A 198 -66.68 14.71 70.84
N SER A 199 -67.24 15.72 71.52
CA SER A 199 -67.26 15.89 72.98
C SER A 199 -67.92 14.69 73.66
N THR A 200 -67.30 14.17 74.73
CA THR A 200 -67.81 13.07 75.55
C THR A 200 -69.30 13.27 75.88
N GLN A 201 -70.16 12.27 75.66
CA GLN A 201 -71.58 12.41 76.00
C GLN A 201 -71.85 12.30 77.51
N LEU A 202 -70.82 11.96 78.29
CA LEU A 202 -70.85 11.93 79.75
C LEU A 202 -70.49 13.30 80.36
N GLY A 203 -71.43 14.24 80.27
CA GLY A 203 -71.67 15.31 81.27
C GLY A 203 -71.26 16.74 80.92
N ILE A 204 -72.25 17.62 80.67
CA ILE A 204 -72.51 18.92 81.35
C ILE A 204 -73.82 19.56 80.82
N ASN A 205 -74.78 19.78 81.73
CA ASN A 205 -75.83 20.81 81.79
C ASN A 205 -76.65 21.16 80.53
N SER A 206 -77.82 20.55 80.39
CA SER A 206 -78.99 21.25 79.82
C SER A 206 -79.61 22.18 80.89
N PRO A 207 -80.03 23.43 80.59
CA PRO A 207 -80.52 24.40 81.58
C PRO A 207 -81.91 24.10 82.20
N SER A 208 -82.37 22.85 82.19
CA SER A 208 -83.72 22.49 82.65
C SER A 208 -83.78 21.09 83.26
N ALA A 209 -83.10 20.87 84.38
CA ALA A 209 -83.40 19.76 85.28
C ALA A 209 -82.89 20.03 86.70
N THR A 210 -83.79 20.11 87.66
CA THR A 210 -83.52 20.24 89.11
C THR A 210 -83.07 18.90 89.69
N THR A 211 -81.87 18.42 89.36
CA THR A 211 -81.11 17.41 90.15
C THR A 211 -79.70 17.22 89.55
N PRO A 212 -78.62 17.17 90.35
CA PRO A 212 -77.28 16.87 89.82
C PRO A 212 -77.18 15.41 89.39
N ALA A 213 -76.70 15.16 88.16
CA ALA A 213 -76.44 13.82 87.63
C ALA A 213 -75.29 13.13 88.40
N PRO A 214 -75.28 11.78 88.52
CA PRO A 214 -74.19 11.05 89.17
C PRO A 214 -72.89 11.21 88.38
N ILE A 215 -71.78 11.27 89.11
CA ILE A 215 -70.45 11.18 88.51
C ILE A 215 -70.35 9.83 87.78
N PRO A 216 -70.03 9.79 86.47
CA PRO A 216 -69.98 8.55 85.70
C PRO A 216 -68.98 7.57 86.29
N SER A 217 -69.32 6.28 86.29
CA SER A 217 -68.43 5.25 86.79
C SER A 217 -67.26 5.02 85.82
N PRO A 218 -66.10 4.55 86.28
CA PRO A 218 -64.98 4.21 85.39
C PRO A 218 -65.34 3.21 84.28
N ASN A 219 -66.35 2.36 84.49
CA ASN A 219 -66.81 1.38 83.51
C ASN A 219 -67.63 2.02 82.38
N ASP A 220 -68.42 3.05 82.65
CA ASP A 220 -69.24 3.72 81.62
C ASP A 220 -68.36 4.45 80.60
N ILE A 221 -67.26 5.05 81.09
CA ILE A 221 -66.24 5.69 80.25
C ILE A 221 -65.51 4.66 79.39
N LEU A 222 -65.17 3.49 79.95
CA LEU A 222 -64.53 2.41 79.20
C LEU A 222 -65.43 1.85 78.07
N ILE A 223 -66.73 1.73 78.30
CA ILE A 223 -67.68 1.25 77.29
C ILE A 223 -67.84 2.25 76.14
N GLU A 224 -67.96 3.55 76.43
CA GLU A 224 -68.09 4.60 75.42
C GLU A 224 -66.81 4.71 74.57
N THR A 225 -65.63 4.61 75.20
CA THR A 225 -64.34 4.63 74.47
C THR A 225 -64.18 3.44 73.53
N GLU A 226 -64.57 2.22 73.93
CA GLU A 226 -64.52 1.03 73.06
C GLU A 226 -65.54 1.12 71.92
N SER A 227 -66.73 1.70 72.15
CA SER A 227 -67.72 1.95 71.09
C SER A 227 -67.17 2.87 70.00
N GLN A 228 -66.54 3.98 70.39
CA GLN A 228 -65.92 4.92 69.45
C GLN A 228 -64.74 4.31 68.69
N VAL A 229 -63.97 3.40 69.30
CA VAL A 229 -62.92 2.65 68.60
C VAL A 229 -63.55 1.73 67.54
N ARG A 230 -64.63 1.01 67.86
CA ARG A 230 -65.31 0.11 66.90
C ARG A 230 -65.85 0.84 65.67
N GLU A 231 -66.45 2.02 65.85
CA GLU A 231 -66.93 2.84 64.74
C GLU A 231 -65.79 3.29 63.81
N ARG A 232 -64.63 3.65 64.36
CA ARG A 232 -63.43 4.00 63.59
C ARG A 232 -62.86 2.81 62.83
N ARG A 233 -62.81 1.63 63.45
CA ARG A 233 -62.38 0.40 62.77
C ARG A 233 -63.28 0.08 61.58
N ALA A 234 -64.60 0.19 61.76
CA ALA A 234 -65.58 -0.03 60.69
C ALA A 234 -65.42 0.97 59.54
N ALA A 235 -65.31 2.26 59.85
CA ALA A 235 -65.17 3.31 58.85
C ALA A 235 -63.86 3.24 58.06
N PHE A 236 -62.77 2.76 58.67
CA PHE A 236 -61.49 2.54 57.97
C PHE A 236 -61.58 1.34 57.01
N VAL A 237 -62.13 0.21 57.47
CA VAL A 237 -62.24 -1.01 56.66
C VAL A 237 -63.18 -0.80 55.47
N GLU A 238 -64.31 -0.09 55.64
CA GLU A 238 -65.22 0.23 54.53
C GLU A 238 -64.54 1.05 53.42
N LEU A 239 -63.60 1.91 53.81
CA LEU A 239 -62.89 2.82 52.91
C LEU A 239 -61.69 2.12 52.24
N ALA A 240 -60.99 1.24 52.97
CA ALA A 240 -59.83 0.50 52.49
C ALA A 240 -60.20 -0.72 51.63
N ALA A 241 -61.26 -1.45 51.96
CA ALA A 241 -61.59 -2.73 51.31
C ALA A 241 -61.73 -2.64 49.78
N PRO A 242 -62.46 -1.67 49.18
CA PRO A 242 -62.55 -1.57 47.72
C PRO A 242 -61.22 -1.29 47.03
N ALA A 243 -60.35 -0.48 47.65
CA ALA A 243 -59.03 -0.18 47.11
C ALA A 243 -58.09 -1.38 47.20
N ILE A 244 -58.09 -2.10 48.34
CA ILE A 244 -57.31 -3.33 48.53
C ILE A 244 -57.72 -4.36 47.47
N VAL A 245 -59.02 -4.55 47.23
CA VAL A 245 -59.51 -5.46 46.19
C VAL A 245 -59.04 -5.02 44.80
N GLN A 246 -59.12 -3.73 44.48
CA GLN A 246 -58.67 -3.23 43.17
C GLN A 246 -57.16 -3.29 42.98
N ASP A 247 -56.36 -3.01 44.01
CA ASP A 247 -54.90 -3.04 43.98
C ASP A 247 -54.38 -4.48 43.91
N THR A 248 -54.99 -5.40 44.68
CA THR A 248 -54.66 -6.83 44.62
C THR A 248 -55.08 -7.45 43.30
N LEU A 249 -56.25 -7.08 42.75
CA LEU A 249 -56.68 -7.48 41.40
C LEU A 249 -55.69 -6.97 40.34
N THR A 250 -55.28 -5.71 40.41
CA THR A 250 -54.27 -5.14 39.49
C THR A 250 -52.95 -5.90 39.56
N THR A 251 -52.49 -6.20 40.79
CA THR A 251 -51.24 -6.95 41.01
C THR A 251 -51.33 -8.37 40.50
N SER A 252 -52.47 -9.05 40.73
CA SER A 252 -52.73 -10.39 40.21
C SER A 252 -52.76 -10.41 38.69
N ILE A 253 -53.46 -9.47 38.05
CA ILE A 253 -53.48 -9.32 36.59
C ILE A 253 -52.06 -9.06 36.06
N LEU A 254 -51.27 -8.19 36.69
CA LEU A 254 -49.88 -7.94 36.28
C LEU A 254 -49.00 -9.19 36.40
N ASN A 255 -49.17 -10.00 37.44
CA ASN A 255 -48.46 -11.27 37.59
C ASN A 255 -48.86 -12.27 36.48
N ILE A 256 -50.15 -12.41 36.19
CA ILE A 256 -50.64 -13.24 35.08
C ILE A 256 -50.07 -12.76 33.74
N MET A 257 -50.05 -11.44 33.52
CA MET A 257 -49.49 -10.84 32.32
C MET A 257 -47.98 -11.02 32.19
N LYS A 258 -47.25 -11.05 33.32
CA LYS A 258 -45.80 -11.34 33.35
C LYS A 258 -45.50 -12.74 32.84
N ASP A 259 -46.35 -13.72 33.16
CA ASP A 259 -46.17 -15.09 32.70
C ASP A 259 -46.54 -15.26 31.21
N LEU A 260 -47.49 -14.46 30.72
CA LEU A 260 -47.95 -14.49 29.32
C LEU A 260 -47.10 -13.64 28.37
N VAL A 261 -46.27 -12.75 28.91
CA VAL A 261 -45.43 -11.81 28.16
C VAL A 261 -44.02 -11.83 28.74
N LEU A 262 -43.17 -12.67 28.15
CA LEU A 262 -41.81 -12.94 28.62
C LEU A 262 -40.88 -11.73 28.42
N ASP A 263 -39.87 -11.61 29.31
CA ASP A 263 -38.72 -10.70 29.21
C ASP A 263 -39.00 -9.19 29.22
N VAL A 264 -40.01 -8.73 29.97
CA VAL A 264 -40.31 -7.29 30.13
C VAL A 264 -39.96 -6.79 31.53
N ASP A 265 -39.37 -5.60 31.61
CA ASP A 265 -39.20 -4.89 32.89
C ASP A 265 -40.58 -4.63 33.53
N ILE A 266 -40.72 -5.00 34.81
CA ILE A 266 -41.96 -4.88 35.59
C ILE A 266 -42.44 -3.42 35.66
N SER A 267 -41.52 -2.44 35.66
CA SER A 267 -41.85 -1.01 35.65
C SER A 267 -42.46 -0.55 34.33
N VAL A 268 -42.08 -1.17 33.21
CA VAL A 268 -42.67 -0.93 31.89
C VAL A 268 -44.00 -1.66 31.77
N LEU A 269 -44.05 -2.93 32.18
CA LEU A 269 -45.26 -3.76 32.13
C LEU A 269 -46.38 -3.23 33.03
N SER A 270 -46.06 -2.55 34.13
CA SER A 270 -47.06 -1.89 34.98
C SER A 270 -47.57 -0.56 34.41
N TYR A 271 -46.73 0.16 33.67
CA TYR A 271 -47.09 1.44 33.08
C TYR A 271 -47.89 1.28 31.78
N LEU A 272 -47.50 0.32 30.94
CA LEU A 272 -48.07 0.12 29.61
C LEU A 272 -49.62 -0.05 29.62
N PRO A 273 -50.19 -1.06 30.30
CA PRO A 273 -51.63 -1.30 30.30
C PRO A 273 -52.43 -0.28 31.13
N THR A 274 -51.77 0.44 32.03
CA THR A 274 -52.42 1.41 32.92
C THR A 274 -52.63 2.76 32.22
N ASP A 275 -51.57 3.28 31.58
CA ASP A 275 -51.54 4.68 31.11
C ASP A 275 -51.30 4.84 29.60
N THR A 276 -50.76 3.83 28.90
CA THR A 276 -50.33 3.98 27.49
C THR A 276 -51.22 3.24 26.49
N VAL A 277 -51.53 1.97 26.75
CA VAL A 277 -52.30 1.12 25.85
C VAL A 277 -53.77 1.36 26.13
N LYS A 278 -54.49 1.75 25.08
CA LYS A 278 -55.92 2.05 25.14
C LYS A 278 -56.66 1.11 24.21
N VAL A 279 -57.74 0.53 24.72
CA VAL A 279 -58.58 -0.44 24.01
C VAL A 279 -59.99 0.13 23.87
N SER A 280 -60.70 -0.26 22.81
CA SER A 280 -62.06 0.22 22.54
C SER A 280 -63.08 -0.38 23.53
N THR A 281 -64.00 0.45 24.01
CA THR A 281 -65.15 0.01 24.79
C THR A 281 -66.24 -0.53 23.85
N ASN A 282 -66.76 -1.74 24.12
CA ASN A 282 -67.79 -2.40 23.29
C ASN A 282 -69.11 -1.63 23.15
N GLN A 283 -69.30 -0.49 23.84
CA GLN A 283 -70.59 0.18 23.92
C GLN A 283 -70.65 1.62 23.40
N ASN A 284 -69.54 2.31 23.03
CA ASN A 284 -69.64 3.73 22.59
C ASN A 284 -68.39 4.36 21.92
N ASN A 285 -67.57 3.64 21.14
CA ASN A 285 -66.33 4.18 20.51
C ASN A 285 -65.33 4.88 21.48
N GLY A 286 -65.57 4.82 22.79
CA GLY A 286 -64.71 5.39 23.82
C GLY A 286 -63.50 4.49 24.05
N LEU A 287 -62.34 5.09 24.31
CA LEU A 287 -61.11 4.38 24.65
C LEU A 287 -61.00 4.25 26.18
N GLU A 288 -60.81 3.03 26.67
CA GLU A 288 -60.45 2.75 28.06
C GLU A 288 -59.01 2.22 28.16
N SER A 289 -58.37 2.30 29.34
CA SER A 289 -57.05 1.69 29.51
C SER A 289 -57.14 0.16 29.41
N ALA A 290 -56.11 -0.49 28.89
CA ALA A 290 -56.09 -1.95 28.79
C ALA A 290 -56.26 -2.62 30.17
N MET A 291 -55.72 -2.01 31.24
CA MET A 291 -55.92 -2.47 32.62
C MET A 291 -57.40 -2.41 33.04
N ALA A 292 -58.12 -1.33 32.71
CA ALA A 292 -59.56 -1.25 33.00
C ALA A 292 -60.36 -2.32 32.24
N ALA A 293 -59.99 -2.59 30.99
CA ALA A 293 -60.60 -3.64 30.18
C ALA A 293 -60.31 -5.06 30.75
N LEU A 294 -59.08 -5.31 31.23
CA LEU A 294 -58.71 -6.59 31.87
C LEU A 294 -59.46 -6.80 33.19
N LYS A 295 -59.63 -5.76 34.01
CA LYS A 295 -60.42 -5.84 35.24
C LYS A 295 -61.88 -6.22 34.99
N LYS A 296 -62.47 -5.75 33.88
CA LYS A 296 -63.84 -6.14 33.49
C LYS A 296 -63.98 -7.61 33.09
N LEU A 297 -62.88 -8.28 32.69
CA LEU A 297 -62.89 -9.74 32.44
C LEU A 297 -63.01 -10.56 33.73
N SER A 298 -62.78 -9.92 34.88
CA SER A 298 -62.76 -10.56 36.20
C SER A 298 -64.15 -10.65 36.84
N GLU A 299 -65.17 -10.06 36.21
CA GLU A 299 -66.56 -10.14 36.67
C GLU A 299 -67.22 -11.37 36.03
N PRO A 300 -67.76 -12.34 36.83
CA PRO A 300 -68.44 -13.49 36.26
C PRO A 300 -69.69 -13.04 35.49
N VAL A 301 -69.76 -13.41 34.22
CA VAL A 301 -70.90 -13.10 33.35
C VAL A 301 -72.07 -13.98 33.78
N LYS A 302 -72.99 -13.45 34.60
CA LYS A 302 -74.12 -14.18 35.21
C LYS A 302 -75.22 -14.64 34.22
N THR A 303 -74.94 -14.74 32.92
CA THR A 303 -75.99 -14.89 31.88
C THR A 303 -75.66 -15.93 30.81
N THR A 304 -74.61 -16.74 30.99
CA THR A 304 -74.18 -17.72 29.97
C THR A 304 -75.19 -18.87 29.85
N ILE A 305 -75.79 -19.28 30.96
CA ILE A 305 -76.85 -20.31 31.00
C ILE A 305 -78.18 -19.84 30.39
N ASP A 306 -78.49 -18.54 30.50
CA ASP A 306 -79.74 -17.91 30.02
C ASP A 306 -79.65 -17.38 28.57
N ALA A 307 -78.48 -17.47 27.93
CA ALA A 307 -78.28 -17.01 26.56
C ALA A 307 -79.08 -17.86 25.56
N LYS A 308 -79.70 -17.23 24.55
CA LYS A 308 -80.54 -17.93 23.53
C LYS A 308 -79.80 -19.03 22.77
N THR A 309 -78.47 -18.93 22.69
CA THR A 309 -77.58 -19.86 21.99
C THR A 309 -76.38 -20.16 22.87
N VAL A 310 -75.90 -21.40 22.84
CA VAL A 310 -74.64 -21.81 23.45
C VAL A 310 -73.53 -21.38 22.50
N ASP A 311 -72.64 -20.52 22.97
CA ASP A 311 -71.39 -20.15 22.31
C ASP A 311 -70.33 -19.88 23.39
N ALA A 312 -69.82 -20.97 23.97
CA ALA A 312 -68.98 -20.92 25.14
C ALA A 312 -67.93 -22.05 25.14
N TYR A 313 -66.76 -21.76 25.69
CA TYR A 313 -65.73 -22.73 25.95
C TYR A 313 -66.02 -23.48 27.26
N PHE A 314 -66.00 -24.80 27.19
CA PHE A 314 -66.03 -25.69 28.34
C PHE A 314 -64.63 -26.25 28.60
N ILE A 315 -64.21 -26.27 29.87
CA ILE A 315 -62.93 -26.85 30.30
C ILE A 315 -63.24 -28.03 31.24
N PRO A 316 -63.03 -29.28 30.80
CA PRO A 316 -63.30 -30.46 31.59
C PRO A 316 -62.27 -30.60 32.72
N THR A 317 -62.74 -31.07 33.87
CA THR A 317 -61.93 -31.29 35.08
C THR A 317 -61.25 -32.66 35.11
N THR A 318 -61.62 -33.56 34.19
CA THR A 318 -61.05 -34.90 34.04
C THR A 318 -60.93 -35.29 32.57
N THR A 319 -60.03 -36.22 32.25
CA THR A 319 -59.94 -36.83 30.92
C THR A 319 -60.87 -38.03 30.86
N ASP A 320 -61.95 -37.94 30.09
CA ASP A 320 -62.92 -39.04 29.92
C ASP A 320 -63.70 -38.88 28.58
N ASP A 321 -64.56 -39.86 28.28
CA ASP A 321 -65.51 -39.78 27.19
C ASP A 321 -66.79 -39.07 27.69
N PHE A 322 -66.98 -37.82 27.26
CA PHE A 322 -68.12 -36.99 27.66
C PHE A 322 -69.31 -37.23 26.74
N ILE A 323 -70.46 -37.52 27.34
CA ILE A 323 -71.75 -37.62 26.65
C ILE A 323 -72.57 -36.41 27.05
N LEU A 324 -73.01 -35.64 26.06
CA LEU A 324 -73.92 -34.52 26.25
C LEU A 324 -75.36 -35.00 26.06
N HIS A 325 -76.23 -34.58 26.97
CA HIS A 325 -77.64 -34.92 27.02
C HIS A 325 -78.46 -33.68 26.73
N TYR A 326 -79.44 -33.79 25.84
CA TYR A 326 -80.33 -32.68 25.52
C TYR A 326 -81.63 -32.78 26.30
N THR A 327 -81.94 -31.75 27.09
CA THR A 327 -83.15 -31.66 27.93
C THR A 327 -84.23 -30.75 27.32
N GLY A 328 -84.00 -30.17 26.14
CA GLY A 328 -84.96 -29.32 25.45
C GLY A 328 -85.95 -30.05 24.53
N ASN A 329 -86.70 -29.26 23.76
CA ASN A 329 -87.85 -29.70 22.95
C ASN A 329 -87.59 -29.75 21.43
N LEU A 330 -86.37 -29.48 20.97
CA LEU A 330 -86.01 -29.62 19.55
C LEU A 330 -85.91 -31.10 19.14
N ASP A 331 -86.43 -31.43 17.95
CA ASP A 331 -86.42 -32.80 17.42
C ASP A 331 -85.01 -33.28 17.01
N ALA A 332 -84.17 -32.38 16.51
CA ALA A 332 -82.79 -32.66 16.09
C ALA A 332 -81.87 -31.45 16.33
N PRO A 333 -81.43 -31.19 17.58
CA PRO A 333 -80.52 -30.09 17.90
C PRO A 333 -79.11 -30.34 17.33
N SER A 334 -78.56 -29.36 16.62
CA SER A 334 -77.17 -29.37 16.14
C SER A 334 -76.23 -28.81 17.21
N LEU A 335 -75.16 -29.54 17.51
CA LEU A 335 -74.09 -29.09 18.39
C LEU A 335 -72.75 -29.31 17.68
N THR A 336 -71.93 -28.27 17.62
CA THR A 336 -70.55 -28.38 17.18
C THR A 336 -69.61 -28.24 18.36
N ILE A 337 -68.61 -29.12 18.44
CA ILE A 337 -67.50 -29.05 19.40
C ILE A 337 -66.24 -28.70 18.61
N ASN A 338 -65.63 -27.54 18.88
CA ASN A 338 -64.49 -27.02 18.11
C ASN A 338 -64.76 -26.98 16.58
N GLY A 339 -65.99 -26.64 16.17
CA GLY A 339 -66.41 -26.62 14.76
C GLY A 339 -66.73 -27.98 14.15
N ILE A 340 -66.57 -29.08 14.89
CA ILE A 340 -66.92 -30.44 14.46
C ILE A 340 -68.36 -30.74 14.90
N GLU A 341 -69.25 -31.01 13.94
CA GLU A 341 -70.63 -31.40 14.23
C GLU A 341 -70.69 -32.80 14.85
N ILE A 342 -71.34 -32.91 16.02
CA ILE A 342 -71.47 -34.17 16.73
C ILE A 342 -72.81 -34.83 16.36
N PRO A 343 -72.83 -36.09 15.91
CA PRO A 343 -74.07 -36.78 15.60
C PRO A 343 -75.00 -36.88 16.82
N PHE A 344 -76.28 -36.54 16.63
CA PHE A 344 -77.32 -36.61 17.66
C PHE A 344 -78.22 -37.83 17.46
N ASN A 345 -78.45 -38.59 18.53
CA ASN A 345 -79.38 -39.71 18.54
C ASN A 345 -80.74 -39.26 19.08
N THR A 346 -81.74 -39.21 18.19
CA THR A 346 -83.11 -38.76 18.51
C THR A 346 -83.85 -39.71 19.46
N ALA A 347 -83.53 -41.01 19.46
CA ALA A 347 -84.19 -41.99 20.33
C ALA A 347 -83.72 -41.87 21.79
N SER A 348 -82.44 -41.55 22.01
CA SER A 348 -81.87 -41.41 23.35
C SER A 348 -81.74 -39.97 23.84
N LYS A 349 -81.96 -38.97 22.97
CA LYS A 349 -81.67 -37.54 23.21
C LYS A 349 -80.22 -37.26 23.63
N MET A 350 -79.28 -38.05 23.11
CA MET A 350 -77.85 -37.94 23.43
C MET A 350 -77.02 -37.66 22.18
N TRP A 351 -75.96 -36.87 22.32
CA TRP A 351 -74.88 -36.79 21.33
C TRP A 351 -73.88 -37.94 21.51
N ASN A 352 -73.21 -38.32 20.42
CA ASN A 352 -72.13 -39.32 20.49
C ASN A 352 -71.05 -38.88 21.49
N ALA A 353 -70.49 -39.86 22.21
CA ALA A 353 -69.44 -39.62 23.17
C ALA A 353 -68.24 -38.92 22.52
N PHE A 354 -67.76 -37.86 23.14
CA PHE A 354 -66.61 -37.08 22.68
C PHE A 354 -65.51 -37.12 23.74
N ARG A 355 -64.33 -37.62 23.36
CA ARG A 355 -63.16 -37.70 24.24
C ARG A 355 -62.68 -36.29 24.55
N MET A 356 -62.80 -35.86 25.81
CA MET A 356 -62.28 -34.58 26.27
C MET A 356 -61.15 -34.80 27.27
N ASN A 357 -60.06 -34.04 27.14
CA ASN A 357 -58.90 -34.12 28.02
C ASN A 357 -58.97 -33.07 29.12
N VAL A 358 -58.59 -33.44 30.34
CA VAL A 358 -58.51 -32.52 31.48
C VAL A 358 -57.70 -31.28 31.13
N GLY A 359 -58.24 -30.11 31.46
CA GLY A 359 -57.58 -28.82 31.23
C GLY A 359 -57.53 -28.36 29.76
N GLN A 360 -57.99 -29.17 28.80
CA GLN A 360 -58.12 -28.76 27.41
C GLN A 360 -59.49 -28.13 27.16
N SER A 361 -59.53 -26.98 26.51
CA SER A 361 -60.79 -26.28 26.25
C SER A 361 -61.49 -26.77 24.99
N TYR A 362 -62.82 -26.83 25.04
CA TYR A 362 -63.67 -27.22 23.93
C TYR A 362 -64.76 -26.15 23.72
N LEU A 363 -64.80 -25.55 22.53
CA LEU A 363 -65.82 -24.59 22.13
C LEU A 363 -67.11 -25.33 21.81
N LEU A 364 -68.15 -25.12 22.61
CA LEU A 364 -69.49 -25.65 22.40
C LEU A 364 -70.31 -24.58 21.67
N GLN A 365 -70.91 -24.94 20.53
CA GLN A 365 -71.80 -24.04 19.78
C GLN A 365 -73.09 -24.74 19.37
N GLY A 366 -74.23 -24.12 19.67
CA GLY A 366 -75.55 -24.67 19.39
C GLY A 366 -76.66 -23.63 19.43
N GLY A 367 -77.71 -23.86 18.64
CA GLY A 367 -78.87 -22.96 18.49
C GLY A 367 -79.87 -22.98 19.66
N PHE A 368 -79.43 -23.30 20.87
CA PHE A 368 -80.24 -23.49 22.07
C PHE A 368 -79.47 -23.00 23.30
N PRO A 369 -80.14 -22.70 24.43
CA PRO A 369 -79.48 -22.23 25.65
C PRO A 369 -78.69 -23.33 26.40
N ALA A 370 -77.64 -22.94 27.14
CA ALA A 370 -76.80 -23.91 27.86
C ALA A 370 -77.53 -24.63 29.00
N SER A 371 -78.61 -24.05 29.52
CA SER A 371 -79.53 -24.70 30.46
C SER A 371 -80.20 -25.96 29.92
N GLN A 372 -80.28 -26.12 28.59
CA GLN A 372 -80.90 -27.29 27.95
C GLN A 372 -79.93 -28.44 27.68
N ILE A 373 -78.69 -28.35 28.17
CA ILE A 373 -77.69 -29.40 28.04
C ILE A 373 -77.09 -29.77 29.39
N SER A 374 -76.90 -31.07 29.60
CA SER A 374 -76.16 -31.63 30.74
C SER A 374 -75.11 -32.61 30.23
N TRP A 375 -74.09 -32.88 31.04
CA TRP A 375 -73.00 -33.76 30.66
C TRP A 375 -72.87 -34.94 31.64
N SER A 376 -72.41 -36.07 31.15
CA SER A 376 -72.00 -37.23 31.97
C SER A 376 -70.75 -37.88 31.39
N THR A 377 -70.00 -38.57 32.23
CA THR A 377 -68.90 -39.46 31.82
C THR A 377 -69.22 -40.89 32.26
N CYS A 378 -68.39 -41.87 31.90
CA CYS A 378 -68.57 -43.24 32.40
C CYS A 378 -68.44 -43.35 33.94
N ARG A 379 -67.90 -42.30 34.60
CA ARG A 379 -67.66 -42.24 36.05
C ARG A 379 -68.51 -41.19 36.78
N SER A 380 -69.30 -40.38 36.07
CA SER A 380 -70.10 -39.30 36.65
C SER A 380 -71.58 -39.41 36.28
N MET A 381 -72.44 -39.03 37.22
CA MET A 381 -73.87 -38.89 36.94
C MET A 381 -74.12 -37.67 36.06
N MET A 382 -75.26 -37.66 35.37
CA MET A 382 -75.70 -36.53 34.54
C MET A 382 -75.75 -35.25 35.37
N THR A 383 -74.95 -34.26 34.99
CA THR A 383 -74.74 -33.00 35.72
C THR A 383 -74.99 -31.81 34.79
N PRO A 384 -75.79 -30.80 35.16
CA PRO A 384 -75.96 -29.59 34.36
C PRO A 384 -74.69 -28.74 34.39
N PHE A 385 -74.45 -27.95 33.33
CA PHE A 385 -73.36 -26.97 33.34
C PHE A 385 -73.62 -25.85 34.36
N THR A 386 -72.56 -25.41 35.02
CA THR A 386 -72.57 -24.21 35.85
C THR A 386 -72.04 -22.99 35.10
N ASP A 387 -72.44 -21.77 35.49
CA ASP A 387 -71.92 -20.53 34.89
C ASP A 387 -70.39 -20.39 35.07
N GLU A 388 -69.81 -21.12 36.01
CA GLU A 388 -68.37 -21.15 36.26
C GLU A 388 -67.60 -22.12 35.35
N GLU A 389 -68.28 -23.10 34.75
CA GLU A 389 -67.69 -24.10 33.84
C GLU A 389 -67.70 -23.65 32.37
N LEU A 390 -68.50 -22.63 32.04
CA LEU A 390 -68.68 -22.12 30.68
C LEU A 390 -68.14 -20.69 30.54
N LEU A 391 -67.20 -20.50 29.60
CA LEU A 391 -66.61 -19.20 29.29
C LEU A 391 -67.15 -18.66 27.95
N PRO A 392 -67.89 -17.53 27.91
CA PRO A 392 -68.43 -17.00 26.66
C PRO A 392 -67.34 -16.70 25.62
N SER A 393 -67.56 -17.11 24.36
CA SER A 393 -66.63 -16.89 23.25
C SER A 393 -66.32 -15.39 23.05
N ALA A 394 -67.33 -14.52 23.17
CA ALA A 394 -67.16 -13.06 23.07
C ALA A 394 -66.19 -12.48 24.13
N THR A 395 -66.15 -13.05 25.34
CA THR A 395 -65.22 -12.64 26.40
C THR A 395 -63.78 -13.03 26.04
N VAL A 396 -63.61 -14.23 25.49
CA VAL A 396 -62.31 -14.75 25.02
C VAL A 396 -61.78 -13.94 23.84
N GLN A 397 -62.64 -13.59 22.88
CA GLN A 397 -62.28 -12.71 21.76
C GLN A 397 -61.85 -11.31 22.23
N ARG A 398 -62.55 -10.75 23.23
CA ARG A 398 -62.15 -9.46 23.84
C ARG A 398 -60.79 -9.57 24.54
N ALA A 399 -60.55 -10.65 25.27
CA ALA A 399 -59.26 -10.92 25.89
C ALA A 399 -58.12 -11.05 24.87
N ASN A 400 -58.37 -11.70 23.72
CA ASN A 400 -57.41 -11.77 22.61
C ASN A 400 -57.06 -10.38 22.06
N LEU A 401 -58.05 -9.50 21.86
CA LEU A 401 -57.81 -8.14 21.35
C LEU A 401 -57.01 -7.28 22.34
N ILE A 402 -57.31 -7.39 23.65
CA ILE A 402 -56.55 -6.72 24.71
C ILE A 402 -55.12 -7.25 24.75
N LEU A 403 -54.93 -8.57 24.72
CA LEU A 403 -53.60 -9.18 24.75
C LEU A 403 -52.77 -8.80 23.51
N ALA A 404 -53.37 -8.77 22.32
CA ALA A 404 -52.69 -8.40 21.08
C ALA A 404 -52.25 -6.91 21.08
N THR A 405 -53.04 -6.00 21.66
CA THR A 405 -52.65 -4.58 21.80
C THR A 405 -51.51 -4.40 22.80
N ILE A 406 -51.54 -5.12 23.94
CA ILE A 406 -50.45 -5.09 24.92
C ILE A 406 -49.17 -5.69 24.34
N ARG A 407 -49.24 -6.87 23.70
CA ARG A 407 -48.09 -7.53 23.07
C ARG A 407 -47.39 -6.65 22.04
N ARG A 408 -48.15 -5.88 21.26
CA ARG A 408 -47.59 -4.89 20.32
C ARG A 408 -46.78 -3.81 21.02
N ALA A 409 -47.36 -3.14 22.02
CA ALA A 409 -46.68 -2.09 22.76
C ALA A 409 -45.45 -2.62 23.52
N VAL A 410 -45.54 -3.85 24.05
CA VAL A 410 -44.43 -4.55 24.68
C VAL A 410 -43.32 -4.85 23.68
N CYS A 411 -43.64 -5.41 22.51
CA CYS A 411 -42.65 -5.73 21.48
C CYS A 411 -41.84 -4.48 21.08
N ILE A 412 -42.52 -3.36 20.85
CA ILE A 412 -41.85 -2.07 20.57
C ILE A 412 -40.93 -1.68 21.73
N SER A 413 -41.42 -1.76 22.97
CA SER A 413 -40.67 -1.36 24.17
C SER A 413 -39.45 -2.23 24.43
N GLN A 414 -39.54 -3.54 24.19
CA GLN A 414 -38.44 -4.49 24.33
C GLN A 414 -37.39 -4.30 23.23
N THR A 415 -37.84 -4.29 21.96
CA THR A 415 -36.94 -4.15 20.81
C THR A 415 -36.17 -2.84 20.90
N MET A 416 -36.79 -1.76 21.38
CA MET A 416 -36.15 -0.44 21.55
C MET A 416 -35.52 -0.19 22.93
N GLN A 417 -35.70 -1.11 23.87
CA GLN A 417 -35.25 -0.97 25.26
C GLN A 417 -35.70 0.35 25.90
N LEU A 418 -36.99 0.64 25.83
CA LEU A 418 -37.56 1.90 26.34
C LEU A 418 -37.63 1.90 27.87
N LYS A 419 -37.21 3.02 28.47
CA LYS A 419 -37.34 3.28 29.90
C LYS A 419 -38.72 3.87 30.22
N LYS A 420 -39.15 3.75 31.48
CA LYS A 420 -40.40 4.34 31.96
C LYS A 420 -40.51 5.85 31.68
N SER A 421 -39.43 6.62 31.86
CA SER A 421 -39.41 8.06 31.60
C SER A 421 -39.60 8.41 30.11
N GLU A 422 -39.11 7.57 29.20
CA GLU A 422 -39.28 7.73 27.75
C GLU A 422 -40.73 7.44 27.34
N LEU A 423 -41.32 6.38 27.90
CA LEU A 423 -42.75 6.07 27.70
C LEU A 423 -43.65 7.19 28.23
N GLN A 424 -43.33 7.77 29.38
CA GLN A 424 -44.04 8.94 29.92
C GLN A 424 -43.95 10.16 28.99
N TYR A 425 -42.79 10.39 28.37
CA TYR A 425 -42.62 11.48 27.41
C TYR A 425 -43.45 11.25 26.14
N ILE A 426 -43.38 10.05 25.56
CA ILE A 426 -44.12 9.67 24.34
C ILE A 426 -45.64 9.78 24.55
N THR A 427 -46.12 9.42 25.74
CA THR A 427 -47.57 9.30 26.05
C THR A 427 -48.19 10.61 26.57
N ARG A 428 -47.38 11.65 26.84
CA ARG A 428 -47.88 12.91 27.42
C ARG A 428 -48.84 13.62 26.45
N GLN A 429 -50.15 13.39 26.65
CA GLN A 429 -51.23 13.98 25.88
C GLN A 429 -51.30 15.48 26.17
N GLU A 430 -50.84 16.26 25.18
CA GLU A 430 -51.32 17.61 24.81
C GLU A 430 -50.37 18.14 23.71
N GLN A 431 -50.97 18.45 22.55
CA GLN A 431 -50.40 19.13 21.36
C GLN A 431 -49.29 18.37 20.61
N THR A 432 -49.65 17.87 19.43
CA THR A 432 -48.91 16.89 18.61
C THR A 432 -47.99 17.51 17.57
N GLU A 433 -48.10 18.81 17.25
CA GLU A 433 -47.51 19.29 15.99
C GLU A 433 -45.99 19.50 15.99
N HIS A 434 -45.31 19.52 17.14
CA HIS A 434 -43.89 19.95 17.17
C HIS A 434 -43.03 19.25 18.23
N LYS A 435 -43.33 18.00 18.57
CA LYS A 435 -42.50 17.20 19.50
C LYS A 435 -41.53 16.33 18.71
N ILE A 436 -40.29 16.21 19.22
CA ILE A 436 -39.21 15.44 18.59
C ILE A 436 -39.52 13.94 18.60
N LEU A 437 -40.11 13.44 19.70
CA LEU A 437 -40.45 12.03 19.87
C LEU A 437 -41.94 11.88 20.23
N THR A 438 -42.77 11.57 19.23
CA THR A 438 -44.20 11.28 19.40
C THR A 438 -44.59 10.03 18.66
N MET A 439 -45.34 9.16 19.32
CA MET A 439 -45.77 7.90 18.73
C MET A 439 -47.03 7.40 19.42
N ASN A 440 -48.00 6.92 18.63
CA ASN A 440 -49.13 6.19 19.18
C ASN A 440 -48.78 4.69 19.24
N LEU A 441 -48.53 4.18 20.45
CA LEU A 441 -48.18 2.77 20.66
C LEU A 441 -49.32 1.80 20.29
N ASN A 442 -50.57 2.27 20.21
CA ASN A 442 -51.72 1.44 19.81
C ASN A 442 -51.79 1.22 18.28
N SER A 443 -51.25 2.15 17.50
CA SER A 443 -51.31 2.14 16.03
C SER A 443 -50.06 2.81 15.43
N PRO A 444 -48.88 2.19 15.57
CA PRO A 444 -47.63 2.79 15.12
C PRO A 444 -47.52 2.80 13.60
N SER A 445 -47.02 3.89 13.02
CA SER A 445 -46.65 3.92 11.60
C SER A 445 -45.20 3.46 11.39
N LEU A 446 -44.87 3.06 10.16
CA LEU A 446 -43.48 2.75 9.79
C LEU A 446 -42.53 3.93 10.05
N LYS A 447 -43.01 5.18 9.84
CA LYS A 447 -42.23 6.39 10.10
C LYS A 447 -41.94 6.57 11.59
N ASP A 448 -42.91 6.27 12.46
CA ASP A 448 -42.73 6.36 13.91
C ASP A 448 -41.66 5.37 14.40
N LEU A 449 -41.64 4.15 13.86
CA LEU A 449 -40.62 3.15 14.18
C LEU A 449 -39.22 3.58 13.74
N VAL A 450 -39.10 4.19 12.56
CA VAL A 450 -37.83 4.74 12.05
C VAL A 450 -37.34 5.87 12.96
N HIS A 451 -38.22 6.81 13.31
CA HIS A 451 -37.85 7.91 14.22
C HIS A 451 -37.44 7.41 15.61
N LEU A 452 -38.14 6.41 16.14
CA LEU A 452 -37.81 5.80 17.43
C LEU A 452 -36.46 5.07 17.38
N GLN A 453 -36.15 4.42 16.26
CA GLN A 453 -34.85 3.79 16.03
C GLN A 453 -33.72 4.83 15.94
N GLU A 454 -33.92 5.93 15.22
CA GLU A 454 -32.93 7.03 15.15
C GLU A 454 -32.71 7.70 16.51
N TYR A 455 -33.78 7.85 17.29
CA TYR A 455 -33.69 8.30 18.69
C TYR A 455 -32.89 7.33 19.55
N ARG A 456 -33.10 6.01 19.41
CA ARG A 456 -32.34 4.99 20.12
C ARG A 456 -30.85 5.07 19.77
N GLU A 457 -30.52 5.17 18.48
CA GLU A 457 -29.13 5.32 18.04
C GLU A 457 -28.49 6.59 18.59
N LEU A 458 -29.24 7.69 18.63
CA LEU A 458 -28.79 8.92 19.27
C LEU A 458 -28.50 8.67 20.75
N ARG A 459 -29.45 8.10 21.50
CA ARG A 459 -29.36 7.82 22.94
C ARG A 459 -28.18 6.91 23.27
N ASP A 460 -28.09 5.78 22.58
CA ASP A 460 -27.07 4.75 22.82
C ASP A 460 -25.67 5.24 22.37
N GLY A 461 -25.60 6.21 21.45
CA GLY A 461 -24.37 6.84 20.98
C GLY A 461 -23.86 8.03 21.80
N LEU A 462 -24.59 8.47 22.84
CA LEU A 462 -24.11 9.52 23.73
C LEU A 462 -23.04 8.97 24.69
N LEU A 463 -22.05 9.80 25.03
CA LEU A 463 -21.07 9.48 26.07
C LEU A 463 -21.81 9.29 27.41
N ASN A 464 -21.34 8.38 28.28
CA ASN A 464 -21.81 8.24 29.66
C ASN A 464 -21.43 9.49 30.47
N VAL A 465 -22.10 10.61 30.20
CA VAL A 465 -21.89 11.86 30.92
C VAL A 465 -22.71 11.75 32.21
N ASN A 466 -22.05 11.84 33.37
CA ASN A 466 -22.67 11.96 34.70
C ASN A 466 -23.44 13.28 34.83
N THR A 467 -24.46 13.49 34.00
CA THR A 467 -25.28 14.69 33.97
C THR A 467 -26.66 14.37 34.46
N ASN A 468 -27.16 15.22 35.35
CA ASN A 468 -28.52 15.16 35.90
C ASN A 468 -29.62 15.47 34.86
N SER A 469 -29.35 15.36 33.54
CA SER A 469 -30.24 15.82 32.46
C SER A 469 -30.32 14.86 31.28
N ASP A 470 -31.37 14.03 31.26
CA ASP A 470 -31.68 13.09 30.17
C ASP A 470 -32.15 13.81 28.88
N LEU A 471 -32.04 13.15 27.72
CA LEU A 471 -32.55 13.65 26.43
C LEU A 471 -34.03 14.07 26.47
N THR A 472 -34.86 13.35 27.21
CA THR A 472 -36.27 13.68 27.42
C THR A 472 -36.45 15.02 28.14
N SER A 473 -35.52 15.40 29.01
CA SER A 473 -35.50 16.71 29.68
C SER A 473 -35.12 17.83 28.71
N LEU A 474 -34.16 17.60 27.80
CA LEU A 474 -33.79 18.53 26.74
C LEU A 474 -34.96 18.77 25.79
N PHE A 475 -35.61 17.70 25.32
CA PHE A 475 -36.73 17.82 24.39
C PHE A 475 -37.94 18.49 25.04
N SER A 476 -38.18 18.24 26.34
CA SER A 476 -39.18 18.99 27.12
C SER A 476 -38.82 20.48 27.22
N TRP A 477 -37.55 20.80 27.45
CA TRP A 477 -37.08 22.19 27.52
C TRP A 477 -37.19 22.90 26.16
N LEU A 478 -36.81 22.26 25.05
CA LEU A 478 -36.94 22.81 23.69
C LEU A 478 -38.39 23.09 23.31
N TYR A 479 -39.31 22.26 23.79
CA TYR A 479 -40.74 22.46 23.58
C TYR A 479 -41.27 23.68 24.35
N ASN A 480 -40.89 23.81 25.62
CA ASN A 480 -41.38 24.89 26.51
C ASN A 480 -40.67 26.24 26.31
N SER A 481 -39.49 26.25 25.70
CA SER A 481 -38.68 27.48 25.53
C SER A 481 -39.11 28.25 24.29
N ALA A 482 -39.42 29.55 24.45
CA ALA A 482 -39.88 30.40 23.35
C ALA A 482 -38.77 31.22 22.66
N ASN A 483 -37.83 31.81 23.42
CA ASN A 483 -36.77 32.64 22.86
C ASN A 483 -35.46 32.64 23.69
N PRO A 484 -34.83 31.47 23.92
CA PRO A 484 -33.53 31.40 24.56
C PRO A 484 -32.44 31.96 23.63
N ASP A 485 -31.38 32.54 24.19
CA ASP A 485 -30.21 32.94 23.41
C ASP A 485 -29.42 31.72 22.91
N VAL A 486 -28.62 31.90 21.84
CA VAL A 486 -27.89 30.79 21.19
C VAL A 486 -26.95 30.07 22.15
N LYS A 487 -26.30 30.77 23.10
CA LYS A 487 -25.40 30.14 24.08
C LYS A 487 -26.17 29.25 25.05
N THR A 488 -27.36 29.66 25.47
CA THR A 488 -28.24 28.82 26.30
C THR A 488 -28.68 27.56 25.55
N ILE A 489 -29.01 27.67 24.26
CA ILE A 489 -29.36 26.53 23.41
C ILE A 489 -28.17 25.55 23.31
N THR A 490 -26.98 26.05 23.00
CA THR A 490 -25.78 25.20 22.86
C THR A 490 -25.39 24.54 24.18
N ALA A 491 -25.45 25.27 25.30
CA ALA A 491 -25.14 24.74 26.62
C ALA A 491 -26.15 23.66 27.06
N LYS A 492 -27.43 23.81 26.73
CA LYS A 492 -28.44 22.78 27.02
C LYS A 492 -28.26 21.53 26.16
N ILE A 493 -27.98 21.68 24.87
CA ILE A 493 -27.68 20.52 24.01
C ILE A 493 -26.39 19.84 24.48
N GLY A 494 -25.33 20.60 24.75
CA GLY A 494 -24.05 20.07 25.23
C GLY A 494 -24.18 19.32 26.56
N ALA A 495 -24.92 19.87 27.53
CA ALA A 495 -25.16 19.22 28.82
C ALA A 495 -25.92 17.89 28.70
N SER A 496 -26.81 17.74 27.72
CA SER A 496 -27.61 16.51 27.53
C SER A 496 -27.02 15.52 26.53
N THR A 497 -26.05 15.92 25.69
CA THR A 497 -25.45 15.07 24.65
C THR A 497 -23.97 14.77 24.88
N GLY A 498 -23.28 15.58 25.69
CA GLY A 498 -21.83 15.55 25.83
C GLY A 498 -21.06 16.17 24.66
N TRP A 499 -21.76 16.71 23.65
CA TRP A 499 -21.11 17.43 22.54
C TRP A 499 -20.58 18.79 23.01
N LYS A 500 -19.45 19.23 22.44
CA LYS A 500 -18.82 20.52 22.82
C LYS A 500 -19.70 21.70 22.40
N ASP A 501 -19.97 22.61 23.34
CA ASP A 501 -20.79 23.81 23.10
C ASP A 501 -20.31 24.64 21.90
N THR A 502 -19.00 24.84 21.77
CA THR A 502 -18.39 25.60 20.66
C THR A 502 -18.59 24.93 19.31
N LEU A 503 -18.61 23.59 19.26
CA LEU A 503 -18.87 22.84 18.05
C LEU A 503 -20.33 23.01 17.63
N ILE A 504 -21.27 22.83 18.58
CA ILE A 504 -22.70 22.98 18.30
C ILE A 504 -22.99 24.40 17.79
N GLU A 505 -22.41 25.42 18.43
CA GLU A 505 -22.55 26.81 18.01
C GLU A 505 -22.08 27.02 16.56
N SER A 506 -20.94 26.42 16.19
CA SER A 506 -20.41 26.51 14.83
C SER A 506 -21.30 25.82 13.78
N VAL A 507 -21.91 24.67 14.12
CA VAL A 507 -22.85 23.95 13.24
C VAL A 507 -24.12 24.74 13.03
N LEU A 508 -24.69 25.26 14.12
CA LEU A 508 -25.93 26.03 14.06
C LEU A 508 -25.76 27.29 13.21
N LYS A 509 -24.65 28.02 13.40
CA LYS A 509 -24.31 29.21 12.59
C LYS A 509 -24.06 28.89 11.12
N ALA A 510 -23.37 27.79 10.81
CA ALA A 510 -23.06 27.44 9.43
C ALA A 510 -24.28 26.92 8.66
N LYS A 511 -25.13 26.10 9.29
CA LYS A 511 -26.32 25.50 8.68
C LYS A 511 -27.49 26.49 8.58
N TYR A 512 -27.66 27.35 9.58
CA TYR A 512 -28.76 28.30 9.70
C TYR A 512 -28.28 29.74 9.91
N PRO A 513 -27.57 30.33 8.92
CA PRO A 513 -26.92 31.64 9.09
C PRO A 513 -27.92 32.78 9.38
N ASP A 514 -29.12 32.71 8.83
CA ASP A 514 -30.13 33.78 8.91
C ASP A 514 -31.21 33.54 9.98
N PHE A 515 -31.07 32.50 10.82
CA PHE A 515 -32.13 32.13 11.79
C PHE A 515 -32.04 32.95 13.07
N THR A 516 -33.17 33.51 13.50
CA THR A 516 -33.32 34.07 14.85
C THR A 516 -33.31 32.95 15.90
N PRO A 517 -33.01 33.23 17.19
CA PRO A 517 -33.03 32.18 18.21
C PRO A 517 -34.38 31.46 18.34
N ALA A 518 -35.50 32.18 18.18
CA ALA A 518 -36.84 31.60 18.12
C ALA A 518 -37.02 30.63 16.93
N ASN A 519 -36.57 31.01 15.73
CA ASN A 519 -36.64 30.15 14.54
C ASN A 519 -35.72 28.92 14.68
N LEU A 520 -34.59 29.07 15.36
CA LEU A 520 -33.65 28.00 15.62
C LEU A 520 -34.23 26.95 16.58
N VAL A 521 -34.88 27.38 17.66
CA VAL A 521 -35.63 26.48 18.54
C VAL A 521 -36.77 25.80 17.78
N ALA A 522 -37.54 26.53 16.98
CA ALA A 522 -38.59 25.95 16.15
C ALA A 522 -38.06 24.88 15.17
N ALA A 523 -36.87 25.11 14.59
CA ALA A 523 -36.22 24.13 13.72
C ALA A 523 -35.78 22.88 14.50
N LEU A 524 -35.14 23.06 15.66
CA LEU A 524 -34.63 21.97 16.51
C LEU A 524 -35.74 21.14 17.16
N ARG A 525 -36.98 21.64 17.22
CA ARG A 525 -38.16 20.86 17.63
C ARG A 525 -38.56 19.78 16.61
N ARG A 526 -38.08 19.87 15.37
CA ARG A 526 -38.34 18.85 14.34
C ARG A 526 -37.32 17.72 14.47
N HIS A 527 -37.82 16.48 14.49
CA HIS A 527 -37.01 15.26 14.56
C HIS A 527 -35.86 15.26 13.53
N ASP A 528 -36.18 15.41 12.24
CA ASP A 528 -35.22 15.38 11.14
C ASP A 528 -34.10 16.43 11.29
N ALA A 529 -34.42 17.60 11.83
CA ALA A 529 -33.45 18.68 12.00
C ALA A 529 -32.46 18.38 13.15
N PHE A 530 -32.94 17.75 14.23
CA PHE A 530 -32.13 17.36 15.37
C PHE A 530 -31.26 16.13 15.06
N ILE A 531 -31.81 15.12 14.38
CA ILE A 531 -31.02 13.98 13.87
C ILE A 531 -29.99 14.48 12.84
N GLY A 532 -30.37 15.41 11.96
CA GLY A 532 -29.41 16.04 11.06
C GLY A 532 -28.30 16.82 11.78
N LEU A 533 -28.54 17.34 12.99
CA LEU A 533 -27.49 17.93 13.83
C LEU A 533 -26.53 16.85 14.36
N ARG A 534 -27.05 15.72 14.85
CA ARG A 534 -26.25 14.54 15.23
C ARG A 534 -25.32 14.13 14.09
N ASP A 535 -25.87 13.99 12.88
CA ASP A 535 -25.12 13.52 11.71
C ASP A 535 -23.91 14.38 11.39
N ILE A 536 -24.10 15.70 11.44
CA ILE A 536 -23.03 16.67 11.21
C ILE A 536 -21.95 16.54 12.28
N VAL A 537 -22.34 16.42 13.55
CA VAL A 537 -21.39 16.27 14.67
C VAL A 537 -20.61 14.95 14.53
N VAL A 538 -21.29 13.84 14.26
CA VAL A 538 -20.64 12.52 14.07
C VAL A 538 -19.70 12.54 12.88
N PHE A 539 -20.11 13.13 11.75
CA PHE A 539 -19.25 13.29 10.58
C PHE A 539 -18.00 14.12 10.90
N TYR A 540 -18.17 15.25 11.59
CA TYR A 540 -17.07 16.14 11.97
C TYR A 540 -16.09 15.48 12.95
N GLU A 541 -16.59 14.67 13.88
CA GLU A 541 -15.73 13.90 14.78
C GLU A 541 -14.96 12.80 14.04
N ARG A 542 -15.60 12.08 13.10
CA ARG A 542 -14.92 11.08 12.25
C ARG A 542 -13.81 11.71 11.40
N LEU A 543 -14.07 12.88 10.82
CA LEU A 543 -13.09 13.63 10.04
C LEU A 543 -11.89 14.05 10.90
N GLY A 544 -12.14 14.34 12.18
CA GLY A 544 -11.13 14.60 13.19
C GLY A 544 -10.26 13.40 13.57
N ASN A 545 -10.82 12.20 13.61
CA ASN A 545 -10.06 10.98 13.95
C ASN A 545 -9.17 10.50 12.79
N ALA A 546 -9.47 10.91 11.56
CA ALA A 546 -8.68 10.61 10.37
C ALA A 546 -7.50 11.57 10.15
N SER A 547 -7.40 12.64 10.97
CA SER A 547 -6.43 13.73 10.84
C SER A 547 -5.72 13.92 12.19
N ASP A 548 -4.47 14.38 12.20
CA ASP A 548 -3.79 14.70 13.47
C ASP A 548 -4.57 15.82 14.20
N VAL A 549 -4.82 15.62 15.50
CA VAL A 549 -5.90 16.21 16.33
C VAL A 549 -5.98 17.76 16.34
N THR A 550 -5.00 18.47 15.77
CA THR A 550 -4.91 19.94 15.70
C THR A 550 -5.54 20.59 14.45
N SER A 551 -6.10 19.81 13.52
CA SER A 551 -6.32 20.29 12.13
C SER A 551 -7.75 20.16 11.56
N LYS A 552 -8.81 20.01 12.38
CA LYS A 552 -10.19 19.95 11.85
C LYS A 552 -10.59 21.25 11.09
N PRO A 553 -11.21 21.16 9.89
CA PRO A 553 -11.65 22.31 9.09
C PRO A 553 -12.74 23.11 9.79
N LEU A 554 -12.92 24.38 9.41
CA LEU A 554 -14.02 25.16 9.96
C LEU A 554 -15.35 24.63 9.43
N MET A 555 -16.38 24.61 10.28
CA MET A 555 -17.70 24.12 9.87
C MET A 555 -18.29 24.93 8.70
N ALA A 556 -18.02 26.25 8.65
CA ALA A 556 -18.42 27.09 7.53
C ALA A 556 -17.78 26.65 6.20
N GLU A 557 -16.48 26.32 6.20
CA GLU A 557 -15.77 25.84 4.99
C GLU A 557 -16.42 24.56 4.43
N LEU A 558 -16.80 23.62 5.30
CA LEU A 558 -17.46 22.38 4.88
C LEU A 558 -18.84 22.64 4.26
N PHE A 559 -19.63 23.55 4.84
CA PHE A 559 -20.94 23.90 4.31
C PHE A 559 -20.85 24.68 2.99
N ASP A 560 -19.83 25.52 2.83
CA ASP A 560 -19.60 26.23 1.57
C ASP A 560 -19.18 25.28 0.45
N LEU A 561 -18.32 24.29 0.73
CA LEU A 561 -17.95 23.26 -0.24
C LEU A 561 -19.10 22.31 -0.61
N ALA A 562 -20.04 22.08 0.31
CA ALA A 562 -21.22 21.25 0.07
C ALA A 562 -22.27 21.96 -0.81
N ARG A 563 -22.16 23.28 -1.03
CA ARG A 563 -23.07 24.03 -1.89
C ARG A 563 -22.60 23.92 -3.35
N PRO A 564 -23.47 23.46 -4.28
CA PRO A 564 -23.10 23.38 -5.68
C PRO A 564 -22.84 24.79 -6.23
N PRO A 565 -21.66 25.06 -6.83
CA PRO A 565 -21.36 26.38 -7.39
C PRO A 565 -22.26 26.66 -8.60
N GLN A 566 -22.92 27.83 -8.63
CA GLN A 566 -23.80 28.23 -9.73
C GLN A 566 -23.04 28.50 -11.04
N GLN A 567 -21.76 28.88 -10.96
CA GLN A 567 -20.82 28.98 -12.07
C GLN A 567 -19.40 28.64 -11.56
N LEU A 568 -18.62 27.89 -12.35
CA LEU A 568 -17.17 27.71 -12.16
C LEU A 568 -16.44 29.01 -12.51
N ARG A 569 -16.69 30.09 -11.75
CA ARG A 569 -15.75 31.20 -11.71
C ARG A 569 -14.63 30.77 -10.78
N SER A 570 -13.40 31.20 -11.07
CA SER A 570 -12.28 31.13 -10.12
C SER A 570 -12.62 32.03 -8.91
N GLY A 571 -13.56 31.59 -8.08
CA GLY A 571 -13.86 32.23 -6.83
C GLY A 571 -12.73 31.88 -5.88
N ASP A 572 -11.96 32.88 -5.48
CA ASP A 572 -10.84 32.73 -4.55
C ASP A 572 -11.26 31.90 -3.33
N GLN A 573 -12.50 32.07 -2.85
CA GLN A 573 -13.04 31.38 -1.68
C GLN A 573 -13.15 29.85 -1.82
N TYR A 574 -13.57 29.30 -2.96
CA TYR A 574 -13.66 27.83 -3.14
C TYR A 574 -12.25 27.22 -3.24
N MET A 575 -11.36 27.88 -3.99
CA MET A 575 -9.97 27.47 -4.12
C MET A 575 -9.21 27.57 -2.79
N GLU A 576 -9.47 28.63 -2.02
CA GLU A 576 -8.91 28.83 -0.69
C GLU A 576 -9.42 27.79 0.31
N ALA A 577 -10.71 27.47 0.30
CA ALA A 577 -11.28 26.40 1.13
C ALA A 577 -10.70 25.02 0.77
N ALA A 578 -10.56 24.70 -0.52
CA ALA A 578 -9.94 23.46 -0.97
C ALA A 578 -8.46 23.39 -0.58
N LYS A 579 -7.70 24.49 -0.72
CA LYS A 579 -6.29 24.58 -0.32
C LYS A 579 -6.14 24.46 1.20
N ASN A 580 -7.03 25.09 1.98
CA ASN A 580 -7.07 24.96 3.43
C ASN A 580 -7.31 23.51 3.86
N LEU A 581 -8.21 22.78 3.18
CA LEU A 581 -8.40 21.35 3.42
C LEU A 581 -7.16 20.53 3.08
N GLN A 582 -6.53 20.77 1.93
CA GLN A 582 -5.31 20.07 1.52
C GLN A 582 -4.14 20.30 2.49
N ASN A 583 -4.03 21.51 3.04
CA ASN A 583 -3.03 21.87 4.06
C ASN A 583 -3.23 21.12 5.40
N ARG A 584 -4.43 20.60 5.66
CA ARG A 584 -4.78 19.86 6.89
C ARG A 584 -4.51 18.35 6.78
N LEU A 585 -4.31 17.84 5.56
CA LEU A 585 -3.97 16.43 5.34
C LEU A 585 -2.60 16.10 5.94
N THR A 586 -2.46 14.88 6.47
CA THR A 586 -1.15 14.32 6.83
C THR A 586 -0.25 14.18 5.59
N PRO A 587 1.08 14.11 5.73
CA PRO A 587 1.98 13.98 4.57
C PRO A 587 1.62 12.82 3.63
N SER A 588 1.26 11.66 4.17
CA SER A 588 0.88 10.48 3.36
C SER A 588 -0.46 10.69 2.65
N GLN A 589 -1.49 11.22 3.33
CA GLN A 589 -2.77 11.53 2.70
C GLN A 589 -2.63 12.60 1.61
N ARG A 590 -1.76 13.58 1.83
CA ARG A 590 -1.46 14.63 0.84
C ARG A 590 -0.78 14.04 -0.39
N GLU A 591 0.20 13.16 -0.21
CA GLU A 591 0.85 12.48 -1.36
C GLU A 591 -0.18 11.71 -2.20
N THR A 592 -1.05 10.91 -1.58
CA THR A 592 -2.11 10.19 -2.30
C THR A 592 -3.11 11.12 -3.00
N ALA A 593 -3.51 12.21 -2.33
CA ALA A 593 -4.42 13.19 -2.91
C ALA A 593 -3.78 13.94 -4.10
N ASP A 594 -2.51 14.34 -3.96
CA ASP A 594 -1.75 15.03 -5.01
C ASP A 594 -1.54 14.12 -6.22
N GLU A 595 -1.26 12.83 -6.03
CA GLU A 595 -1.19 11.85 -7.12
C GLU A 595 -2.53 11.71 -7.85
N GLY A 596 -3.64 11.58 -7.12
CA GLY A 596 -4.98 11.52 -7.71
C GLY A 596 -5.35 12.80 -8.46
N LEU A 597 -4.93 13.96 -7.95
CA LEU A 597 -5.12 15.26 -8.59
C LEU A 597 -4.31 15.37 -9.88
N MET A 598 -3.02 15.00 -9.86
CA MET A 598 -2.16 15.03 -11.05
C MET A 598 -2.72 14.13 -12.17
N GLU A 599 -3.21 12.93 -11.82
CA GLU A 599 -3.83 12.02 -12.78
C GLU A 599 -5.12 12.60 -13.39
N SER A 600 -5.95 13.25 -12.56
CA SER A 600 -7.17 13.90 -13.02
C SER A 600 -6.87 15.11 -13.92
N GLN A 601 -5.86 15.92 -13.56
CA GLN A 601 -5.39 17.04 -14.37
C GLN A 601 -4.84 16.57 -15.71
N ARG A 602 -4.03 15.51 -15.73
CA ARG A 602 -3.49 14.90 -16.94
C ARG A 602 -4.62 14.49 -17.89
N LYS A 603 -5.59 13.72 -17.41
CA LYS A 603 -6.76 13.29 -18.22
C LYS A 603 -7.55 14.48 -18.77
N ALA A 604 -7.79 15.49 -17.93
CA ALA A 604 -8.52 16.69 -18.33
C ALA A 604 -7.76 17.48 -19.41
N LEU A 605 -6.45 17.68 -19.24
CA LEU A 605 -5.60 18.41 -20.18
C LEU A 605 -5.45 17.67 -21.51
N VAL A 606 -5.26 16.34 -21.49
CA VAL A 606 -5.22 15.53 -22.72
C VAL A 606 -6.55 15.65 -23.47
N THR A 607 -7.67 15.49 -22.77
CA THR A 607 -9.01 15.63 -23.39
C THR A 607 -9.22 17.03 -23.95
N TYR A 608 -8.78 18.06 -23.24
CA TYR A 608 -8.87 19.44 -23.68
C TYR A 608 -8.02 19.71 -24.93
N LEU A 609 -6.78 19.20 -24.98
CA LEU A 609 -5.88 19.35 -26.13
C LEU A 609 -6.46 18.68 -27.38
N LEU A 610 -7.02 17.47 -27.25
CA LEU A 610 -7.66 16.74 -28.35
C LEU A 610 -8.93 17.40 -28.88
N GLN A 611 -9.51 18.38 -28.17
CA GLN A 611 -10.63 19.18 -28.65
C GLN A 611 -10.21 20.48 -29.33
N GLN A 612 -8.92 20.85 -29.27
CA GLN A 612 -8.44 22.07 -29.90
C GLN A 612 -8.35 21.88 -31.42
N LYS A 613 -8.86 22.86 -32.16
CA LYS A 613 -8.84 22.84 -33.62
C LYS A 613 -7.42 22.75 -34.18
N PHE A 614 -6.46 23.45 -33.59
CA PHE A 614 -5.05 23.40 -34.02
C PHE A 614 -4.46 21.97 -33.93
N ILE A 615 -4.77 21.22 -32.86
CA ILE A 615 -4.27 19.85 -32.67
C ILE A 615 -4.93 18.88 -33.67
N THR A 616 -6.25 18.96 -33.82
CA THR A 616 -7.02 18.01 -34.64
C THR A 616 -6.96 18.31 -36.14
N HIS A 617 -7.04 19.58 -36.52
CA HIS A 617 -7.12 20.01 -37.92
C HIS A 617 -5.75 20.32 -38.52
N ASP A 618 -4.90 21.08 -37.81
CA ASP A 618 -3.64 21.55 -38.39
C ASP A 618 -2.51 20.53 -38.21
N LEU A 619 -2.48 19.81 -37.08
CA LEU A 619 -1.51 18.73 -36.82
C LEU A 619 -2.04 17.32 -37.12
N GLY A 620 -3.36 17.15 -37.32
CA GLY A 620 -3.95 15.85 -37.65
C GLY A 620 -3.93 14.82 -36.51
N ILE A 621 -3.87 15.25 -35.25
CA ILE A 621 -3.76 14.38 -34.07
C ILE A 621 -5.15 14.14 -33.45
N TRP A 622 -5.53 12.87 -33.26
CA TRP A 622 -6.89 12.48 -32.81
C TRP A 622 -6.90 11.73 -31.47
N ASP A 623 -5.75 11.24 -31.01
CA ASP A 623 -5.60 10.44 -29.82
C ASP A 623 -4.34 10.82 -29.02
N ALA A 624 -4.20 10.20 -27.85
CA ALA A 624 -3.06 10.44 -26.97
C ALA A 624 -1.73 9.92 -27.56
N ASP A 625 -1.78 8.93 -28.44
CA ASP A 625 -0.58 8.38 -29.09
C ASP A 625 -0.03 9.38 -30.12
N GLY A 626 -0.89 10.04 -30.89
CA GLY A 626 -0.46 11.14 -31.77
C GLY A 626 0.10 12.35 -31.00
N LEU A 627 -0.40 12.63 -29.79
CA LEU A 627 0.21 13.65 -28.91
C LEU A 627 1.62 13.23 -28.46
N PHE A 628 1.82 11.95 -28.14
CA PHE A 628 3.13 11.41 -27.81
C PHE A 628 4.10 11.49 -29.00
N GLU A 629 3.66 11.11 -30.21
CA GLU A 629 4.49 11.18 -31.41
C GLU A 629 4.93 12.61 -31.72
N HIS A 630 4.06 13.60 -31.51
CA HIS A 630 4.37 15.00 -31.76
C HIS A 630 5.23 15.64 -30.67
N PHE A 631 4.89 15.46 -29.39
CA PHE A 631 5.63 16.08 -28.27
C PHE A 631 6.83 15.27 -27.82
N LEU A 632 6.95 14.01 -28.25
CA LEU A 632 7.98 13.06 -27.84
C LEU A 632 8.00 12.79 -26.32
N VAL A 633 6.91 13.11 -25.64
CA VAL A 633 6.70 12.92 -24.20
C VAL A 633 5.41 12.16 -24.02
N ASP A 634 5.46 11.08 -23.25
CA ASP A 634 4.30 10.23 -23.02
C ASP A 634 3.29 10.95 -22.12
N VAL A 635 2.17 11.36 -22.71
CA VAL A 635 1.06 12.06 -22.04
C VAL A 635 0.15 11.12 -21.26
N GLN A 636 0.33 9.81 -21.40
CA GLN A 636 -0.43 8.76 -20.71
C GLN A 636 0.21 8.33 -19.39
N MET A 637 1.49 8.64 -19.19
CA MET A 637 2.22 8.26 -17.98
C MET A 637 1.67 8.94 -16.73
N GLY A 638 1.45 8.12 -15.69
CA GLY A 638 0.96 8.58 -14.39
C GLY A 638 2.04 9.19 -13.50
N PRO A 639 1.66 9.90 -12.43
CA PRO A 639 2.57 10.64 -11.55
C PRO A 639 3.54 9.77 -10.74
N GLN A 640 3.27 8.46 -10.64
CA GLN A 640 4.08 7.50 -9.89
C GLN A 640 5.47 7.29 -10.49
N ILE A 641 5.61 7.49 -11.81
CA ILE A 641 6.88 7.29 -12.51
C ILE A 641 7.66 8.61 -12.49
N ARG A 642 8.61 8.71 -11.55
CA ARG A 642 9.44 9.90 -11.39
C ARG A 642 10.68 9.83 -12.28
N THR A 643 10.84 10.84 -13.14
CA THR A 643 12.03 11.03 -13.98
C THR A 643 12.61 12.43 -13.74
N SER A 644 13.93 12.58 -13.87
CA SER A 644 14.54 13.91 -13.81
C SER A 644 14.31 14.66 -15.12
N ARG A 645 14.24 15.99 -15.07
CA ARG A 645 14.06 16.82 -16.27
C ARG A 645 15.14 16.58 -17.32
N ILE A 646 16.38 16.36 -16.88
CA ILE A 646 17.52 16.05 -17.77
C ILE A 646 17.35 14.68 -18.42
N LYS A 647 16.95 13.66 -17.65
CA LYS A 647 16.71 12.32 -18.20
C LYS A 647 15.58 12.34 -19.23
N GLN A 648 14.48 13.06 -18.94
CA GLN A 648 13.39 13.23 -19.91
C GLN A 648 13.87 13.92 -21.19
N ALA A 649 14.64 15.00 -21.07
CA ALA A 649 15.19 15.70 -22.23
C ALA A 649 16.12 14.80 -23.07
N ILE A 650 16.97 13.99 -22.41
CA ILE A 650 17.81 13.00 -23.10
C ILE A 650 16.94 12.00 -23.86
N SER A 651 15.90 11.45 -23.25
CA SER A 651 14.99 10.50 -23.91
C SER A 651 14.24 11.12 -25.09
N VAL A 652 13.78 12.37 -24.97
CA VAL A 652 13.15 13.12 -26.07
C VAL A 652 14.12 13.26 -27.24
N VAL A 653 15.35 13.70 -26.98
CA VAL A 653 16.38 13.87 -28.02
C VAL A 653 16.76 12.53 -28.64
N GLN A 654 16.92 11.48 -27.84
CA GLN A 654 17.22 10.13 -28.33
C GLN A 654 16.13 9.59 -29.23
N MET A 655 14.86 9.76 -28.83
CA MET A 655 13.73 9.34 -29.64
C MET A 655 13.61 10.17 -30.93
N PHE A 656 13.83 11.48 -30.86
CA PHE A 656 13.88 12.34 -32.04
C PHE A 656 14.93 11.88 -33.04
N VAL A 657 16.18 11.66 -32.59
CA VAL A 657 17.26 11.18 -33.44
C VAL A 657 16.92 9.83 -34.07
N GLN A 658 16.38 8.90 -33.28
CA GLN A 658 15.97 7.60 -33.78
C GLN A 658 14.88 7.72 -34.87
N ARG A 659 13.89 8.59 -34.67
CA ARG A 659 12.84 8.88 -35.65
C ARG A 659 13.40 9.51 -36.92
N CYS A 660 14.37 10.41 -36.82
CA CYS A 660 15.10 10.96 -37.97
C CYS A 660 15.82 9.86 -38.77
N LEU A 661 16.53 8.94 -38.09
CA LEU A 661 17.26 7.84 -38.73
C LEU A 661 16.32 6.84 -39.43
N LEU A 662 15.14 6.57 -38.84
CA LEU A 662 14.11 5.75 -39.47
C LEU A 662 13.40 6.47 -40.63
N GLY A 663 13.54 7.81 -40.72
CA GLY A 663 12.86 8.66 -41.70
C GLY A 663 11.39 8.89 -41.38
N LEU A 664 11.04 8.90 -40.10
CA LEU A 664 9.70 9.22 -39.59
C LEU A 664 9.50 10.74 -39.43
N GLU A 665 10.59 11.53 -39.43
CA GLU A 665 10.54 12.99 -39.36
C GLU A 665 10.60 13.61 -40.76
N GLU A 666 9.60 14.43 -41.10
CA GLU A 666 9.55 15.12 -42.39
C GLU A 666 10.64 16.19 -42.50
N GLY A 667 11.26 16.31 -43.67
CA GLY A 667 12.27 17.34 -43.95
C GLY A 667 13.68 17.05 -43.40
N VAL A 668 13.90 15.91 -42.73
CA VAL A 668 15.23 15.50 -42.25
C VAL A 668 15.75 14.32 -43.08
N ALA A 669 16.90 14.49 -43.74
CA ALA A 669 17.52 13.40 -44.48
C ALA A 669 18.10 12.34 -43.53
N LYS A 670 17.89 11.05 -43.83
CA LYS A 670 18.37 9.91 -43.02
C LYS A 670 19.89 9.93 -42.78
N SER A 671 20.64 10.54 -43.69
CA SER A 671 22.10 10.61 -43.65
C SER A 671 22.67 11.76 -42.79
N VAL A 672 21.82 12.63 -42.21
CA VAL A 672 22.29 13.80 -41.44
C VAL A 672 23.08 13.37 -40.19
N LEU A 673 22.67 12.27 -39.56
CA LEU A 673 23.37 11.67 -38.44
C LEU A 673 23.96 10.35 -38.94
N GLY A 674 25.29 10.30 -39.10
CA GLY A 674 25.95 9.04 -39.49
C GLY A 674 25.68 7.96 -38.45
N HIS A 675 25.20 6.79 -38.89
CA HIS A 675 24.85 5.66 -38.03
C HIS A 675 25.99 5.28 -37.07
N GLU A 676 27.23 5.26 -37.57
CA GLU A 676 28.44 4.94 -36.79
C GLU A 676 28.62 5.83 -35.55
N LYS A 677 28.21 7.11 -35.63
CA LYS A 677 28.27 8.00 -34.47
C LYS A 677 27.11 7.74 -33.52
N TRP A 678 25.93 7.41 -34.03
CA TRP A 678 24.77 7.19 -33.19
C TRP A 678 24.89 5.91 -32.36
N ASP A 679 25.54 4.87 -32.87
CA ASP A 679 25.61 3.55 -32.24
C ASP A 679 26.14 3.59 -30.79
N TRP A 680 27.08 4.49 -30.48
CA TRP A 680 27.60 4.68 -29.12
C TRP A 680 26.99 5.90 -28.40
N LEU A 681 26.31 6.81 -29.11
CA LEU A 681 25.60 7.97 -28.53
C LEU A 681 24.18 7.65 -28.06
N GLN A 682 23.55 6.63 -28.65
CA GLN A 682 22.15 6.26 -28.39
C GLN A 682 21.88 5.86 -26.94
N GLN A 683 22.91 5.41 -26.20
CA GLN A 683 22.82 5.05 -24.79
C GLN A 683 23.77 5.91 -23.98
N TYR A 684 23.26 6.56 -22.94
CA TYR A 684 24.07 7.41 -22.06
C TYR A 684 25.24 6.64 -21.42
N THR A 685 25.01 5.39 -21.00
CA THR A 685 26.03 4.54 -20.37
C THR A 685 27.17 4.23 -21.33
N LEU A 686 26.85 3.90 -22.59
CA LEU A 686 27.85 3.63 -23.61
C LEU A 686 28.64 4.90 -23.93
N TRP A 687 27.95 6.03 -24.12
CA TRP A 687 28.59 7.33 -24.28
C TRP A 687 29.54 7.67 -23.12
N GLU A 688 29.09 7.45 -21.88
CA GLU A 688 29.88 7.68 -20.67
C GLU A 688 31.13 6.80 -20.65
N VAL A 689 31.00 5.51 -20.97
CA VAL A 689 32.13 4.58 -21.06
C VAL A 689 33.12 5.05 -22.11
N HIS A 690 32.67 5.39 -23.33
CA HIS A 690 33.54 5.91 -24.38
C HIS A 690 34.28 7.19 -23.94
N ARG A 691 33.62 8.09 -23.19
CA ARG A 691 34.26 9.29 -22.63
C ARG A 691 35.26 8.96 -21.53
N LYS A 692 34.96 8.00 -20.66
CA LYS A 692 35.85 7.55 -19.60
C LYS A 692 37.06 6.80 -20.13
N VAL A 693 36.91 5.97 -21.17
CA VAL A 693 38.04 5.30 -21.84
C VAL A 693 39.00 6.35 -22.43
N PHE A 694 38.44 7.41 -23.03
CA PHE A 694 39.25 8.50 -23.58
C PHE A 694 39.95 9.35 -22.50
N LEU A 695 39.26 9.69 -21.40
CA LEU A 695 39.80 10.58 -20.36
C LEU A 695 40.64 9.85 -19.31
N TYR A 696 40.30 8.60 -19.00
CA TYR A 696 40.87 7.77 -17.94
C TYR A 696 41.18 6.36 -18.47
N PRO A 697 42.03 6.22 -19.50
CA PRO A 697 42.40 4.92 -20.06
C PRO A 697 43.03 4.00 -19.01
N GLU A 698 43.66 4.54 -17.97
CA GLU A 698 44.27 3.79 -16.88
C GLU A 698 43.31 2.91 -16.10
N ASN A 699 42.01 3.23 -16.09
CA ASN A 699 40.98 2.44 -15.42
C ASN A 699 40.57 1.20 -16.23
N TRP A 700 40.87 1.18 -17.53
CA TRP A 700 40.44 0.14 -18.48
C TRP A 700 41.62 -0.64 -19.06
N ILE A 701 42.85 -0.18 -18.88
CA ILE A 701 44.04 -0.89 -19.33
C ILE A 701 44.36 -2.06 -18.39
N GLU A 702 44.25 -3.27 -18.93
CA GLU A 702 44.72 -4.49 -18.26
C GLU A 702 45.92 -5.03 -19.04
N PRO A 703 47.12 -5.14 -18.43
CA PRO A 703 48.33 -5.54 -19.16
C PRO A 703 48.21 -6.89 -19.88
N ALA A 704 47.43 -7.82 -19.33
CA ALA A 704 47.17 -9.14 -19.90
C ALA A 704 46.14 -9.14 -21.05
N LEU A 705 45.31 -8.11 -21.22
CA LEU A 705 44.31 -8.03 -22.30
C LEU A 705 44.75 -7.09 -23.43
N ARG A 706 46.04 -6.75 -23.46
CA ARG A 706 46.59 -5.90 -24.49
C ARG A 706 46.62 -6.64 -25.84
N ASP A 707 46.07 -6.02 -26.89
CA ASP A 707 46.02 -6.59 -28.24
C ASP A 707 47.35 -6.44 -29.01
N ASP A 708 48.22 -5.52 -28.59
CA ASP A 708 49.52 -5.21 -29.23
C ASP A 708 50.72 -5.92 -28.57
N LYS A 709 50.53 -7.11 -28.00
CA LYS A 709 51.65 -7.87 -27.40
C LYS A 709 52.65 -8.33 -28.46
N SER A 710 53.93 -8.32 -28.10
CA SER A 710 54.99 -8.94 -28.91
C SER A 710 55.04 -10.45 -28.68
N GLU A 711 55.49 -11.20 -29.70
CA GLU A 711 55.64 -12.66 -29.62
C GLU A 711 56.50 -13.10 -28.42
N LEU A 712 57.53 -12.33 -28.07
CA LEU A 712 58.37 -12.60 -26.90
C LEU A 712 57.59 -12.44 -25.58
N PHE A 713 56.70 -11.45 -25.51
CA PHE A 713 55.87 -11.22 -24.33
C PHE A 713 54.80 -12.30 -24.18
N ASP A 714 54.17 -12.73 -25.28
CA ASP A 714 53.22 -13.85 -25.27
C ASP A 714 53.89 -15.17 -24.81
N GLN A 715 55.12 -15.42 -25.27
CA GLN A 715 55.92 -16.56 -24.81
C GLN A 715 56.29 -16.46 -23.32
N PHE A 716 56.64 -15.26 -22.86
CA PHE A 716 56.91 -15.00 -21.45
C PHE A 716 55.67 -15.22 -20.58
N GLU A 717 54.51 -14.69 -20.96
CA GLU A 717 53.23 -14.89 -20.28
C GLU A 717 52.84 -16.37 -20.26
N ALA A 718 52.93 -17.05 -21.40
CA ALA A 718 52.67 -18.49 -21.49
C ALA A 718 53.61 -19.30 -20.57
N THR A 719 54.89 -18.93 -20.48
CA THR A 719 55.86 -19.58 -19.59
C THR A 719 55.51 -19.38 -18.11
N LEU A 720 55.03 -18.18 -17.74
CA LEU A 720 54.56 -17.89 -16.38
C LEU A 720 53.26 -18.62 -16.03
N MET A 721 52.36 -18.82 -17.00
CA MET A 721 51.07 -19.50 -16.79
C MET A 721 51.20 -21.04 -16.71
N GLN A 722 52.20 -21.62 -17.35
CA GLN A 722 52.39 -23.09 -17.40
C GLN A 722 53.07 -23.67 -16.15
N LYS A 723 53.86 -22.88 -15.41
CA LYS A 723 54.63 -23.35 -14.24
C LYS A 723 54.05 -22.77 -12.94
N ASP A 724 54.23 -23.47 -11.82
CA ASP A 724 53.95 -22.88 -10.51
C ASP A 724 54.79 -21.61 -10.32
N LEU A 725 54.12 -20.50 -9.99
CA LEU A 725 54.77 -19.20 -9.84
C LEU A 725 55.65 -19.20 -8.59
N SER A 726 56.97 -19.18 -8.81
CA SER A 726 58.02 -19.10 -7.79
C SER A 726 59.03 -18.05 -8.23
N ILE A 727 59.82 -17.52 -7.29
CA ILE A 727 60.87 -16.54 -7.61
C ILE A 727 61.85 -17.11 -8.65
N ASN A 728 62.19 -18.40 -8.56
CA ASN A 728 63.09 -19.07 -9.50
C ASN A 728 62.48 -19.24 -10.89
N THR A 729 61.20 -19.60 -10.98
CA THR A 729 60.50 -19.75 -12.27
C THR A 729 60.28 -18.40 -12.95
N PHE A 730 59.97 -17.35 -12.18
CA PHE A 730 59.92 -15.97 -12.66
C PHE A 730 61.29 -15.47 -13.16
N LEU A 731 62.35 -15.72 -12.37
CA LEU A 731 63.73 -15.39 -12.73
C LEU A 731 64.17 -16.03 -14.05
N GLN A 732 63.88 -17.30 -14.24
CA GLN A 732 64.20 -18.00 -15.49
C GLN A 732 63.41 -17.46 -16.66
N ALA A 733 62.12 -17.15 -16.47
CA ALA A 733 61.26 -16.58 -17.50
C ALA A 733 61.76 -15.19 -17.93
N ILE A 734 62.11 -14.31 -16.99
CA ILE A 734 62.57 -12.95 -17.31
C ILE A 734 63.98 -12.96 -17.92
N GLN A 735 64.86 -13.87 -17.48
CA GLN A 735 66.16 -14.08 -18.12
C GLN A 735 65.99 -14.51 -19.58
N SER A 736 65.14 -15.52 -19.83
CA SER A 736 64.88 -16.02 -21.19
C SER A 736 64.33 -14.90 -22.09
N TYR A 737 63.34 -14.14 -21.59
CA TYR A 737 62.79 -12.98 -22.30
C TYR A 737 63.86 -11.94 -22.66
N ILE A 738 64.79 -11.63 -21.74
CA ILE A 738 65.86 -10.64 -21.97
C ILE A 738 66.91 -11.19 -22.97
N TYR A 739 67.25 -12.48 -22.90
CA TYR A 739 68.15 -13.11 -23.88
C TYR A 739 67.55 -13.08 -25.30
N ASP A 740 66.27 -13.41 -25.44
CA ASP A 740 65.59 -13.38 -26.74
C ASP A 740 65.43 -11.94 -27.25
N LEU A 741 65.19 -10.98 -26.35
CA LEU A 741 65.17 -9.55 -26.67
C LEU A 741 66.53 -9.07 -27.20
N ASP A 742 67.64 -9.48 -26.58
CA ASP A 742 68.98 -9.15 -27.07
C ASP A 742 69.25 -9.75 -28.45
N GLY A 743 68.74 -10.95 -28.73
CA GLY A 743 68.84 -11.59 -30.05
C GLY A 743 68.17 -10.80 -31.19
N ILE A 744 67.03 -10.14 -30.90
CA ILE A 744 66.30 -9.31 -31.88
C ILE A 744 66.67 -7.82 -31.80
N SER A 745 67.56 -7.44 -30.89
CA SER A 745 67.93 -6.04 -30.65
C SER A 745 68.78 -5.43 -31.76
N SER A 746 69.61 -6.24 -32.44
CA SER A 746 70.63 -5.76 -33.39
C SER A 746 70.56 -6.48 -34.73
N LEU A 747 69.39 -6.42 -35.37
CA LEU A 747 69.15 -7.09 -36.64
C LEU A 747 69.78 -6.34 -37.81
N ASP A 748 70.38 -7.08 -38.73
CA ASP A 748 70.82 -6.57 -40.03
C ASP A 748 69.62 -6.52 -40.98
N ILE A 749 69.22 -5.33 -41.40
CA ILE A 749 68.08 -5.17 -42.31
C ILE A 749 68.50 -5.59 -43.73
N VAL A 750 67.89 -6.66 -44.22
CA VAL A 750 68.19 -7.26 -45.52
C VAL A 750 67.40 -6.59 -46.63
N ALA A 751 66.12 -6.29 -46.39
CA ALA A 751 65.23 -5.72 -47.40
C ALA A 751 64.09 -4.93 -46.76
N TYR A 752 63.49 -4.02 -47.53
CA TYR A 752 62.25 -3.35 -47.13
C TYR A 752 61.39 -2.97 -48.35
N VAL A 753 60.08 -2.82 -48.15
CA VAL A 753 59.14 -2.30 -49.15
C VAL A 753 58.21 -1.26 -48.54
N HIS A 754 57.88 -0.23 -49.32
CA HIS A 754 56.92 0.81 -48.96
C HIS A 754 55.57 0.51 -49.61
N GLU A 755 54.53 0.45 -48.81
CA GLU A 755 53.12 0.43 -49.21
C GLU A 755 52.53 1.84 -49.01
N PRO A 756 52.34 2.62 -50.08
CA PRO A 756 51.71 3.92 -50.00
C PRO A 756 50.19 3.77 -49.84
N GLN A 757 49.59 4.34 -48.78
CA GLN A 757 48.14 4.42 -48.61
C GLN A 757 47.70 5.90 -48.56
N PRO A 758 47.39 6.50 -49.73
CA PRO A 758 47.19 7.95 -49.85
C PRO A 758 46.07 8.52 -48.97
N ALA A 759 45.08 7.74 -48.56
CA ALA A 759 43.98 8.26 -47.74
C ALA A 759 44.29 8.31 -46.23
N ALA A 760 45.29 7.57 -45.73
CA ALA A 760 45.41 7.29 -44.29
C ALA A 760 46.84 7.32 -43.74
N ALA A 761 47.76 6.51 -44.28
CA ALA A 761 49.08 6.27 -43.70
C ALA A 761 50.12 5.79 -44.75
N ASP A 762 51.41 5.88 -44.42
CA ASP A 762 52.50 5.22 -45.14
C ASP A 762 52.96 3.99 -44.35
N ILE A 763 52.99 2.80 -44.96
CA ILE A 763 53.42 1.58 -44.28
C ILE A 763 54.75 1.10 -44.90
N PHE A 764 55.74 0.82 -44.05
CA PHE A 764 57.01 0.25 -44.43
C PHE A 764 57.13 -1.14 -43.85
N HIS A 765 57.41 -2.11 -44.69
CA HIS A 765 57.62 -3.50 -44.33
C HIS A 765 59.13 -3.75 -44.30
N LEU A 766 59.69 -4.08 -43.14
CA LEU A 766 61.12 -4.30 -42.95
C LEU A 766 61.41 -5.77 -42.67
N PHE A 767 62.49 -6.25 -43.26
CA PHE A 767 62.98 -7.62 -43.10
C PHE A 767 64.40 -7.58 -42.55
N GLY A 768 64.56 -8.09 -41.34
CA GLY A 768 65.83 -8.19 -40.63
C GLY A 768 66.30 -9.62 -40.52
N ARG A 769 67.60 -9.82 -40.32
CA ARG A 769 68.17 -11.10 -39.89
C ARG A 769 69.13 -10.91 -38.74
N THR A 770 69.37 -11.95 -37.96
CA THR A 770 70.44 -11.96 -36.95
C THR A 770 71.80 -11.72 -37.62
N ARG A 771 72.75 -11.13 -36.90
CA ARG A 771 74.08 -10.82 -37.45
C ARG A 771 75.05 -11.98 -37.40
N SER A 772 74.75 -12.99 -36.59
CA SER A 772 75.54 -14.20 -36.40
C SER A 772 74.78 -15.41 -36.93
N GLY A 773 75.49 -16.34 -37.59
CA GLY A 773 74.94 -17.61 -38.05
C GLY A 773 74.76 -18.61 -36.89
N PRO A 774 73.72 -19.47 -36.89
CA PRO A 774 72.70 -19.64 -37.93
C PRO A 774 71.73 -18.44 -38.01
N TYR A 775 71.46 -17.98 -39.23
CA TYR A 775 70.67 -16.78 -39.47
C TYR A 775 69.19 -17.03 -39.25
N THR A 776 68.57 -16.21 -38.40
CA THR A 776 67.11 -16.18 -38.23
C THR A 776 66.55 -14.88 -38.79
N PHE A 777 65.46 -14.97 -39.54
CA PHE A 777 64.83 -13.83 -40.20
C PHE A 777 63.61 -13.35 -39.43
N TYR A 778 63.43 -12.04 -39.41
CA TYR A 778 62.35 -11.35 -38.74
C TYR A 778 61.70 -10.33 -39.68
N TYR A 779 60.42 -10.10 -39.45
CA TYR A 779 59.59 -9.17 -40.19
C TYR A 779 58.93 -8.19 -39.21
N ARG A 780 58.87 -6.90 -39.57
CA ARG A 780 58.09 -5.91 -38.83
C ARG A 780 57.55 -4.84 -39.77
N THR A 781 56.62 -4.05 -39.27
CA THR A 781 56.13 -2.86 -39.98
C THR A 781 56.39 -1.58 -39.21
N LEU A 782 56.52 -0.50 -39.97
CA LEU A 782 56.41 0.87 -39.49
C LEU A 782 55.24 1.52 -40.22
N THR A 783 54.28 2.07 -39.47
CA THR A 783 53.14 2.81 -39.99
C THR A 783 53.30 4.28 -39.61
N ARG A 784 53.38 5.16 -40.59
CA ARG A 784 53.40 6.60 -40.40
C ARG A 784 52.03 7.18 -40.76
N LEU A 785 51.35 7.78 -39.80
CA LEU A 785 50.09 8.48 -40.04
C LEU A 785 50.33 9.84 -40.70
N ARG A 786 49.31 10.36 -41.40
CA ARG A 786 49.35 11.73 -41.94
C ARG A 786 49.50 12.81 -40.86
N THR A 787 49.14 12.51 -39.60
CA THR A 787 49.34 13.36 -38.42
C THR A 787 50.82 13.47 -37.97
N ALA A 788 51.75 12.87 -38.73
CA ALA A 788 53.18 12.74 -38.44
C ALA A 788 53.53 11.75 -37.31
N GLU A 789 52.54 11.09 -36.73
CA GLU A 789 52.76 10.01 -35.76
C GLU A 789 53.31 8.76 -36.44
N VAL A 790 54.27 8.10 -35.79
CA VAL A 790 54.95 6.90 -36.30
C VAL A 790 54.74 5.75 -35.32
N PHE A 791 54.20 4.64 -35.80
CA PHE A 791 53.93 3.42 -35.06
C PHE A 791 54.82 2.30 -35.57
N TRP A 792 55.57 1.67 -34.68
CA TRP A 792 56.30 0.46 -34.99
C TRP A 792 55.51 -0.76 -34.51
N ARG A 793 55.50 -1.83 -35.30
CA ARG A 793 55.11 -3.16 -34.82
C ARG A 793 56.35 -3.91 -34.32
N PRO A 794 56.18 -4.87 -33.38
CA PRO A 794 57.27 -5.71 -32.91
C PRO A 794 57.83 -6.59 -34.05
N TRP A 795 59.04 -7.12 -33.85
CA TRP A 795 59.61 -8.11 -34.75
C TRP A 795 58.89 -9.46 -34.59
N THR A 796 58.39 -9.99 -35.70
CA THR A 796 57.80 -11.32 -35.83
C THR A 796 58.79 -12.25 -36.52
N LYS A 797 58.98 -13.46 -35.99
CA LYS A 797 59.86 -14.44 -36.62
C LYS A 797 59.27 -14.93 -37.94
N VAL A 798 60.08 -14.96 -39.01
CA VAL A 798 59.67 -15.57 -40.27
C VAL A 798 60.02 -17.06 -40.20
N GLU A 799 59.02 -17.91 -39.93
CA GLU A 799 59.17 -19.38 -39.79
C GLU A 799 59.37 -20.10 -41.13
N MET A 800 60.43 -19.74 -41.86
CA MET A 800 60.83 -20.42 -43.09
C MET A 800 62.32 -20.41 -43.29
N ASP A 801 62.80 -21.45 -43.97
CA ASP A 801 64.21 -21.56 -44.32
C ASP A 801 64.55 -20.61 -45.48
N ILE A 802 65.30 -19.55 -45.17
CA ILE A 802 65.82 -18.57 -46.13
C ILE A 802 67.32 -18.81 -46.27
N SER A 803 67.72 -19.19 -47.48
CA SER A 803 69.12 -19.49 -47.79
C SER A 803 70.01 -18.26 -47.56
N SER A 804 71.09 -18.45 -46.82
CA SER A 804 72.15 -17.46 -46.63
C SER A 804 73.42 -17.95 -47.32
N ILE A 805 74.12 -17.04 -47.98
CA ILE A 805 75.33 -17.36 -48.76
C ILE A 805 76.52 -16.91 -47.94
N GLU A 806 77.36 -17.87 -47.56
CA GLU A 806 78.54 -17.64 -46.72
C GLU A 806 79.86 -17.88 -47.46
N THR A 807 79.84 -18.68 -48.52
CA THR A 807 81.04 -19.12 -49.24
C THR A 807 80.85 -18.95 -50.74
N GLU A 808 81.93 -18.60 -51.44
CA GLU A 808 82.00 -18.70 -52.89
C GLU A 808 82.13 -20.15 -53.35
N TRP A 809 82.09 -20.36 -54.67
CA TRP A 809 82.15 -21.69 -55.25
C TRP A 809 83.47 -22.44 -54.98
N GLU A 810 84.56 -21.72 -54.69
CA GLU A 810 85.86 -22.27 -54.28
C GLU A 810 85.87 -22.75 -52.82
N GLY A 811 84.79 -22.50 -52.07
CA GLY A 811 84.72 -22.76 -50.62
C GLY A 811 85.40 -21.68 -49.77
N GLN A 812 85.87 -20.59 -50.38
CA GLN A 812 86.37 -19.43 -49.65
C GLN A 812 85.20 -18.68 -49.01
N ARG A 813 85.34 -18.33 -47.72
CA ARG A 813 84.33 -17.55 -47.00
C ARG A 813 84.28 -16.13 -47.55
N LEU A 814 83.08 -15.63 -47.80
CA LEU A 814 82.83 -14.26 -48.20
C LEU A 814 83.21 -13.29 -47.08
N VAL A 815 83.67 -12.08 -47.46
CA VAL A 815 84.00 -10.99 -46.52
C VAL A 815 82.77 -10.59 -45.70
N GLU A 816 81.60 -10.58 -46.35
CA GLU A 816 80.31 -10.37 -45.72
C GLU A 816 79.39 -11.52 -46.13
N THR A 817 78.66 -12.10 -45.20
CA THR A 817 77.62 -13.08 -45.55
C THR A 817 76.32 -12.33 -45.83
N GLY A 818 75.43 -12.91 -46.63
CA GLY A 818 74.15 -12.25 -46.93
C GLY A 818 73.15 -13.16 -47.60
N SER A 819 71.96 -12.61 -47.80
CA SER A 819 70.80 -13.33 -48.34
C SER A 819 70.05 -12.41 -49.29
N TYR A 820 69.52 -12.98 -50.35
CA TYR A 820 68.68 -12.23 -51.28
C TYR A 820 67.22 -12.29 -50.84
N LEU A 821 66.65 -11.13 -50.49
CA LEU A 821 65.24 -10.98 -50.12
C LEU A 821 64.63 -9.79 -50.86
N LEU A 822 63.50 -10.04 -51.50
CA LEU A 822 62.83 -9.08 -52.38
C LEU A 822 61.34 -9.00 -52.00
N PRO A 823 60.98 -8.12 -51.06
CA PRO A 823 59.58 -7.85 -50.74
C PRO A 823 58.96 -6.93 -51.80
N ILE A 824 57.79 -7.30 -52.33
CA ILE A 824 57.12 -6.61 -53.43
C ILE A 824 55.60 -6.58 -53.18
N MET A 825 55.01 -5.40 -53.37
CA MET A 825 53.56 -5.21 -53.31
C MET A 825 52.92 -5.42 -54.68
N ILE A 826 51.97 -6.36 -54.78
CA ILE A 826 51.21 -6.65 -56.02
C ILE A 826 49.71 -6.55 -55.70
N LYS A 827 49.05 -5.49 -56.19
CA LYS A 827 47.60 -5.23 -55.97
C LYS A 827 47.20 -5.26 -54.48
N GLY A 828 48.01 -4.65 -53.60
CA GLY A 828 47.77 -4.61 -52.16
C GLY A 828 48.13 -5.90 -51.41
N ARG A 829 48.82 -6.84 -52.06
CA ARG A 829 49.30 -8.10 -51.44
C ARG A 829 50.81 -8.09 -51.36
N LEU A 830 51.34 -8.42 -50.17
CA LEU A 830 52.77 -8.48 -49.91
C LEU A 830 53.31 -9.87 -50.27
N TYR A 831 54.19 -9.90 -51.28
CA TYR A 831 54.96 -11.08 -51.64
C TYR A 831 56.41 -10.91 -51.22
N LEU A 832 57.03 -11.98 -50.75
CA LEU A 832 58.47 -12.05 -50.49
C LEU A 832 59.10 -13.04 -51.46
N PHE A 833 60.02 -12.57 -52.30
CA PHE A 833 60.78 -13.39 -53.25
C PHE A 833 62.20 -13.64 -52.71
N MET A 834 62.66 -14.88 -52.84
CA MET A 834 63.88 -15.41 -52.24
C MET A 834 64.68 -16.19 -53.31
N PRO A 835 65.60 -15.54 -54.02
CA PRO A 835 66.52 -16.23 -54.92
C PRO A 835 67.43 -17.17 -54.14
N SER A 836 67.46 -18.44 -54.49
CA SER A 836 68.41 -19.42 -53.96
C SER A 836 69.47 -19.72 -55.03
N ILE A 837 70.73 -19.47 -54.67
CA ILE A 837 71.89 -19.62 -55.55
C ILE A 837 72.71 -20.80 -55.03
N MET A 838 72.89 -21.83 -55.85
CA MET A 838 73.64 -23.02 -55.49
C MET A 838 74.69 -23.34 -56.56
N PRO A 839 75.92 -23.74 -56.16
CA PRO A 839 76.91 -24.17 -57.12
C PRO A 839 76.52 -25.56 -57.67
N LYS A 840 76.52 -25.70 -58.99
CA LYS A 840 76.21 -26.96 -59.69
C LYS A 840 77.32 -27.30 -60.66
N THR A 841 77.66 -28.58 -60.75
CA THR A 841 78.61 -29.06 -61.76
C THR A 841 77.82 -29.65 -62.92
N ILE A 842 77.98 -29.07 -64.10
CA ILE A 842 77.45 -29.58 -65.36
C ILE A 842 78.59 -30.13 -66.21
N VAL A 843 78.29 -31.03 -67.15
CA VAL A 843 79.27 -31.57 -68.08
C VAL A 843 79.21 -30.78 -69.38
N LYS A 844 80.32 -30.18 -69.83
CA LYS A 844 80.41 -29.62 -71.20
C LYS A 844 80.59 -30.74 -72.22
N ASN A 845 80.04 -30.55 -73.42
CA ASN A 845 80.17 -31.45 -74.57
C ASN A 845 79.64 -32.89 -74.37
N ILE A 846 78.45 -33.06 -73.79
CA ILE A 846 77.74 -34.36 -73.82
C ILE A 846 77.52 -34.83 -75.29
N SER A 847 77.45 -33.90 -76.23
CA SER A 847 77.34 -34.17 -77.67
C SER A 847 78.59 -34.83 -78.29
N SER A 848 79.78 -34.69 -77.72
CA SER A 848 80.96 -35.47 -78.18
C SER A 848 81.00 -36.90 -77.66
N LEU A 849 80.08 -37.27 -76.75
CA LEU A 849 79.88 -38.63 -76.25
C LEU A 849 78.74 -39.37 -76.99
N SER A 850 78.09 -38.76 -77.98
CA SER A 850 76.94 -39.32 -78.70
C SER A 850 77.22 -40.60 -79.51
N GLY A 851 78.47 -41.08 -79.55
CA GLY A 851 78.87 -42.35 -80.16
C GLY A 851 79.44 -43.40 -79.18
N VAL A 852 79.46 -43.13 -77.87
CA VAL A 852 80.02 -44.04 -76.86
C VAL A 852 78.90 -44.86 -76.25
N THR A 853 78.80 -46.14 -76.62
CA THR A 853 77.69 -47.04 -76.22
C THR A 853 78.03 -48.05 -75.13
N SER A 854 79.30 -48.13 -74.69
CA SER A 854 79.75 -49.05 -73.64
C SER A 854 80.88 -48.46 -72.79
N PHE A 855 81.06 -48.99 -71.56
CA PHE A 855 82.08 -48.52 -70.62
C PHE A 855 83.51 -48.74 -71.14
N ASP A 856 83.79 -49.84 -71.86
CA ASP A 856 85.11 -50.10 -72.45
C ASP A 856 85.50 -49.08 -73.54
N ALA A 857 84.52 -48.51 -74.25
CA ALA A 857 84.77 -47.49 -75.27
C ALA A 857 85.21 -46.14 -74.69
N LEU A 858 84.99 -45.89 -73.39
CA LEU A 858 85.52 -44.71 -72.68
C LEU A 858 87.01 -44.80 -72.38
N ARG A 859 87.62 -46.00 -72.44
CA ARG A 859 89.05 -46.21 -72.10
C ARG A 859 90.02 -45.54 -73.08
N ASN A 860 89.60 -45.43 -74.34
CA ASN A 860 90.42 -44.87 -75.43
C ASN A 860 90.12 -43.39 -75.71
N GLN A 861 89.18 -42.81 -74.96
CA GLN A 861 88.77 -41.42 -75.03
C GLN A 861 89.71 -40.60 -74.11
N ASN A 862 90.14 -39.41 -74.55
CA ASN A 862 90.96 -38.50 -73.73
C ASN A 862 90.26 -38.21 -72.38
N PRO A 863 90.95 -38.27 -71.22
CA PRO A 863 90.35 -38.00 -69.90
C PRO A 863 89.62 -36.64 -69.78
N ASN A 864 89.89 -35.67 -70.67
CA ASN A 864 89.22 -34.36 -70.72
C ASN A 864 87.99 -34.30 -71.65
N ILE A 865 87.37 -35.43 -72.00
CA ILE A 865 86.22 -35.47 -72.93
C ILE A 865 84.91 -34.95 -72.35
N ALA A 866 84.80 -34.97 -71.04
CA ALA A 866 83.66 -34.48 -70.28
C ALA A 866 84.17 -33.52 -69.22
N ASP A 867 84.70 -32.36 -69.65
CA ASP A 867 85.22 -31.37 -68.72
C ASP A 867 84.08 -30.89 -67.80
N PRO A 868 84.18 -31.09 -66.47
CA PRO A 868 83.18 -30.61 -65.54
C PRO A 868 83.27 -29.08 -65.50
N VAL A 869 82.18 -28.42 -65.87
CA VAL A 869 82.02 -26.97 -65.74
C VAL A 869 81.11 -26.69 -64.58
N ARG A 870 81.64 -25.95 -63.62
CA ARG A 870 80.85 -25.41 -62.51
C ARG A 870 80.10 -24.17 -62.99
N ILE A 871 78.85 -24.06 -62.55
CA ILE A 871 77.95 -22.93 -62.81
C ILE A 871 77.18 -22.63 -61.53
N TRP A 872 76.64 -21.42 -61.42
CA TRP A 872 75.63 -21.12 -60.43
C TRP A 872 74.25 -21.47 -60.98
N GLU A 873 73.51 -22.30 -60.25
CA GLU A 873 72.08 -22.53 -60.47
C GLU A 873 71.29 -21.60 -59.56
N ILE A 874 70.42 -20.77 -60.16
CA ILE A 874 69.57 -19.82 -59.48
C ILE A 874 68.12 -20.32 -59.59
N THR A 875 67.47 -20.51 -58.44
CA THR A 875 66.04 -20.81 -58.34
C THR A 875 65.34 -19.67 -57.62
N MET A 876 64.06 -19.47 -57.89
CA MET A 876 63.27 -18.41 -57.26
C MET A 876 62.24 -19.04 -56.33
N ALA A 877 62.37 -18.79 -55.03
CA ALA A 877 61.32 -19.10 -54.06
C ALA A 877 60.45 -17.86 -53.79
N TRP A 878 59.18 -18.07 -53.44
CA TRP A 878 58.28 -16.99 -53.02
C TRP A 878 57.28 -17.44 -51.97
N THR A 879 56.79 -16.48 -51.20
CA THR A 879 55.70 -16.61 -50.23
C THR A 879 54.83 -15.35 -50.26
N GLU A 880 53.59 -15.49 -49.84
CA GLU A 880 52.62 -14.40 -49.66
C GLU A 880 52.30 -14.22 -48.17
N PHE A 881 52.19 -12.96 -47.73
CA PHE A 881 51.72 -12.61 -46.40
C PHE A 881 50.18 -12.49 -46.41
N VAL A 882 49.49 -13.39 -45.70
CA VAL A 882 48.02 -13.50 -45.67
C VAL A 882 47.58 -13.80 -44.23
N ASN A 883 46.49 -13.18 -43.76
CA ASN A 883 45.94 -13.37 -42.41
C ASN A 883 46.99 -13.18 -41.29
N GLU A 884 47.78 -12.11 -41.37
CA GLU A 884 48.85 -11.79 -40.43
C GLU A 884 49.99 -12.84 -40.32
N GLY A 885 50.06 -13.80 -41.26
CA GLY A 885 51.09 -14.83 -41.31
C GLY A 885 51.70 -15.06 -42.69
N TRP A 886 52.82 -15.78 -42.74
CA TRP A 886 53.49 -16.16 -43.98
C TRP A 886 52.98 -17.51 -44.48
N SER A 887 52.56 -17.57 -45.75
CA SER A 887 52.19 -18.83 -46.40
C SER A 887 53.40 -19.75 -46.63
N PRO A 888 53.21 -21.07 -46.82
CA PRO A 888 54.31 -21.99 -47.08
C PRO A 888 55.17 -21.58 -48.29
N LYS A 889 56.50 -21.67 -48.13
CA LYS A 889 57.48 -21.34 -49.17
C LYS A 889 57.25 -22.19 -50.43
N ARG A 890 57.09 -21.54 -51.58
CA ARG A 890 57.02 -22.16 -52.91
C ARG A 890 58.32 -21.93 -53.65
N VAL A 891 58.68 -22.83 -54.57
CA VAL A 891 59.93 -22.76 -55.34
C VAL A 891 59.64 -22.97 -56.82
N SER A 892 60.34 -22.23 -57.68
CA SER A 892 60.19 -22.33 -59.13
C SER A 892 60.66 -23.70 -59.64
N SER A 893 59.90 -24.31 -60.57
CA SER A 893 60.31 -25.53 -61.25
C SER A 893 61.42 -25.30 -62.28
N SER A 894 61.53 -24.07 -62.79
CA SER A 894 62.53 -23.64 -63.76
C SER A 894 63.72 -22.95 -63.05
N THR A 895 64.92 -23.12 -63.60
CA THR A 895 66.17 -22.59 -63.03
C THR A 895 66.94 -21.73 -64.05
N LEU A 896 67.63 -20.70 -63.58
CA LEU A 896 68.58 -19.92 -64.39
C LEU A 896 70.00 -20.40 -64.09
N SER A 897 70.86 -20.46 -65.11
CA SER A 897 72.23 -20.92 -64.97
C SER A 897 73.21 -19.83 -65.44
N VAL A 898 74.21 -19.50 -64.62
CA VAL A 898 75.27 -18.54 -64.96
C VAL A 898 76.66 -19.14 -64.72
N GLY A 899 77.64 -18.81 -65.56
CA GLY A 899 79.04 -19.22 -65.37
C GLY A 899 79.66 -18.63 -64.09
N LEU A 900 80.85 -19.12 -63.71
CA LEU A 900 81.57 -18.69 -62.50
C LEU A 900 82.20 -17.28 -62.58
N ASP A 901 82.04 -16.56 -63.70
CA ASP A 901 82.52 -15.19 -63.85
C ASP A 901 81.77 -14.20 -62.93
N ALA A 902 80.66 -14.63 -62.31
CA ALA A 902 79.87 -13.87 -61.36
C ALA A 902 80.12 -14.36 -59.92
N SER A 903 80.52 -13.46 -59.01
CA SER A 903 80.48 -13.72 -57.56
C SER A 903 79.02 -13.88 -57.11
N SER A 904 78.76 -14.84 -56.22
CA SER A 904 77.43 -15.08 -55.65
C SER A 904 76.88 -13.86 -54.90
N SER A 905 77.77 -13.01 -54.37
CA SER A 905 77.44 -11.79 -53.63
C SER A 905 77.18 -10.56 -54.51
N GLN A 906 77.55 -10.62 -55.79
CA GLN A 906 77.44 -9.52 -56.77
C GLN A 906 76.23 -9.67 -57.71
N LEU A 907 75.38 -10.67 -57.49
CA LEU A 907 74.14 -10.86 -58.23
C LEU A 907 73.13 -9.78 -57.84
N ARG A 908 72.32 -9.37 -58.80
CA ARG A 908 71.29 -8.34 -58.65
C ARG A 908 70.01 -8.81 -59.30
N VAL A 909 68.89 -8.65 -58.59
CA VAL A 909 67.56 -8.99 -59.09
C VAL A 909 66.72 -7.72 -59.13
N ASP A 910 66.26 -7.36 -60.32
CA ASP A 910 65.53 -6.13 -60.58
C ASP A 910 64.07 -6.45 -60.90
N PRO A 911 63.12 -6.05 -60.04
CA PRO A 911 61.70 -6.23 -60.29
C PRO A 911 61.17 -5.15 -61.24
N THR A 912 60.37 -5.58 -62.22
CA THR A 912 59.60 -4.71 -63.12
C THR A 912 58.16 -5.21 -63.16
N LEU A 913 57.20 -4.35 -62.84
CA LEU A 913 55.78 -4.70 -62.80
C LEU A 913 55.06 -4.05 -63.98
N GLN A 914 54.50 -4.86 -64.88
CA GLN A 914 53.74 -4.39 -66.04
C GLN A 914 52.45 -5.22 -66.17
N ASP A 915 51.29 -4.56 -66.31
CA ASP A 915 50.00 -5.16 -66.68
C ASP A 915 49.68 -6.50 -65.95
N ASN A 916 49.95 -6.56 -64.63
CA ASN A 916 49.73 -7.71 -63.74
C ASN A 916 50.77 -8.85 -63.79
N THR A 917 51.89 -8.64 -64.48
CA THR A 917 53.02 -9.57 -64.53
C THR A 917 54.24 -8.93 -63.89
N LEU A 918 54.87 -9.64 -62.95
CA LEU A 918 56.11 -9.22 -62.32
C LEU A 918 57.29 -9.94 -62.99
N THR A 919 58.18 -9.18 -63.59
CA THR A 919 59.43 -9.71 -64.17
C THR A 919 60.59 -9.36 -63.24
N LEU A 920 61.23 -10.40 -62.69
CA LEU A 920 62.43 -10.35 -61.86
C LEU A 920 63.66 -10.63 -62.73
N GLN A 921 64.27 -9.57 -63.25
CA GLN A 921 65.45 -9.69 -64.10
C GLN A 921 66.71 -9.91 -63.26
N VAL A 922 67.43 -11.00 -63.51
CA VAL A 922 68.68 -11.33 -62.82
C VAL A 922 69.86 -10.85 -63.65
N THR A 923 70.74 -10.08 -63.02
CA THR A 923 71.96 -9.52 -63.61
C THR A 923 73.15 -9.76 -62.67
N TYR A 924 74.37 -9.71 -63.20
CA TYR A 924 75.59 -9.69 -62.38
C TYR A 924 76.49 -8.52 -62.79
N GLY A 925 77.09 -7.85 -61.81
CA GLY A 925 78.07 -6.79 -62.04
C GLY A 925 79.48 -7.34 -62.22
N GLU A 926 80.31 -6.67 -63.03
CA GLU A 926 81.77 -6.86 -62.96
C GLU A 926 82.32 -5.99 -61.82
N ALA A 927 83.23 -6.53 -61.00
CA ALA A 927 83.87 -5.78 -59.92
C ALA A 927 84.46 -4.45 -60.46
N GLU A 928 84.26 -3.34 -59.73
CA GLU A 928 84.76 -1.99 -60.06
C GLU A 928 84.09 -1.31 -61.28
N LYS A 929 83.03 -1.90 -61.84
CA LYS A 929 82.28 -1.30 -62.97
C LYS A 929 80.81 -1.09 -62.60
N THR A 930 80.24 0.02 -63.07
CA THR A 930 78.81 0.30 -62.96
C THR A 930 77.97 -0.51 -63.94
N THR A 931 78.55 -1.23 -64.90
CA THR A 931 77.82 -2.02 -65.90
C THR A 931 77.52 -3.44 -65.42
N SER A 932 76.31 -3.95 -65.67
CA SER A 932 75.90 -5.33 -65.38
C SER A 932 75.58 -6.12 -66.65
N LYS A 933 75.79 -7.45 -66.59
CA LYS A 933 75.41 -8.41 -67.63
C LYS A 933 74.10 -9.10 -67.24
N VAL A 934 73.18 -9.21 -68.19
CA VAL A 934 71.88 -9.89 -67.98
C VAL A 934 72.06 -11.40 -68.06
N ILE A 935 71.57 -12.12 -67.05
CA ILE A 935 71.58 -13.60 -66.98
C ILE A 935 70.27 -14.15 -67.57
N GLY A 936 69.13 -13.58 -67.17
CA GLY A 936 67.80 -14.00 -67.56
C GLY A 936 66.75 -13.34 -66.67
N SER A 937 65.47 -13.68 -66.85
CA SER A 937 64.39 -13.14 -66.01
C SER A 937 63.45 -14.23 -65.53
N PHE A 938 63.02 -14.14 -64.27
CA PHE A 938 61.88 -14.88 -63.76
C PHE A 938 60.60 -14.05 -63.97
N ILE A 939 59.55 -14.67 -64.47
CA ILE A 939 58.26 -14.03 -64.73
C ILE A 939 57.23 -14.65 -63.80
N PHE A 940 56.70 -13.83 -62.89
CA PHE A 940 55.68 -14.18 -61.93
C PHE A 940 54.32 -13.63 -62.39
N CYS A 941 53.35 -14.53 -62.60
CA CYS A 941 51.99 -14.20 -62.97
C CYS A 941 51.02 -15.26 -62.43
N ASN A 942 49.88 -14.84 -61.90
CA ASN A 942 48.85 -15.73 -61.32
C ASN A 942 49.41 -16.79 -60.35
N ASP A 943 50.35 -16.39 -59.49
CA ASP A 943 50.99 -17.26 -58.50
C ASP A 943 51.81 -18.43 -59.09
N GLN A 944 52.23 -18.29 -60.35
CA GLN A 944 53.13 -19.22 -61.04
C GLN A 944 54.40 -18.50 -61.49
N MET A 945 55.50 -19.25 -61.53
CA MET A 945 56.81 -18.75 -61.93
C MET A 945 57.28 -19.41 -63.23
N SER A 946 57.67 -18.61 -64.21
CA SER A 946 58.28 -19.04 -65.47
C SER A 946 59.61 -18.31 -65.71
N ILE A 947 60.42 -18.74 -66.69
CA ILE A 947 61.70 -18.10 -67.03
C ILE A 947 61.71 -17.62 -68.48
N THR A 948 62.44 -16.53 -68.74
CA THR A 948 62.82 -16.12 -70.09
C THR A 948 64.35 -16.00 -70.15
N ASN A 949 64.99 -16.86 -70.96
CA ASN A 949 66.43 -16.84 -71.18
C ASN A 949 66.75 -15.80 -72.26
N SER A 950 67.49 -14.75 -71.93
CA SER A 950 68.03 -13.84 -72.94
C SER A 950 69.24 -14.49 -73.61
N VAL A 951 69.08 -14.95 -74.86
CA VAL A 951 70.22 -15.26 -75.72
C VAL A 951 70.88 -13.92 -76.06
N THR A 952 72.20 -13.82 -75.82
CA THR A 952 73.11 -12.67 -75.96
C THR A 952 73.22 -11.67 -74.80
N THR A 953 74.47 -11.53 -74.34
CA THR A 953 75.01 -10.56 -73.38
C THR A 953 74.71 -9.13 -73.78
N SER A 954 73.54 -8.60 -73.42
CA SER A 954 73.33 -7.15 -73.38
C SER A 954 73.97 -6.62 -72.10
N THR A 955 74.99 -5.77 -72.22
CA THR A 955 75.54 -5.01 -71.10
C THR A 955 74.63 -3.81 -70.83
N GLN A 956 74.11 -3.69 -69.63
CA GLN A 956 73.30 -2.55 -69.19
C GLN A 956 74.11 -1.67 -68.25
N ALA A 957 73.95 -0.35 -68.33
CA ALA A 957 74.48 0.56 -67.31
C ALA A 957 73.69 0.33 -66.00
N GLY A 958 74.35 -0.22 -64.99
CA GLY A 958 73.87 -0.24 -63.62
C GLY A 958 74.17 1.10 -62.93
N PHE A 959 73.48 1.33 -61.82
CA PHE A 959 73.49 2.63 -61.14
C PHE A 959 74.56 2.75 -60.04
N PHE A 960 75.05 1.63 -59.47
CA PHE A 960 76.04 1.56 -58.39
C PHE A 960 76.47 0.12 -58.11
N GLU A 961 77.61 -0.08 -57.43
CA GLU A 961 78.06 -1.39 -56.93
C GLU A 961 77.13 -1.91 -55.82
N THR A 962 76.79 -3.20 -55.89
CA THR A 962 75.92 -3.86 -54.91
C THR A 962 76.52 -5.13 -54.35
N TYR A 963 76.24 -5.38 -53.07
CA TYR A 963 76.58 -6.60 -52.35
C TYR A 963 75.31 -7.15 -51.70
N PHE A 964 74.85 -8.36 -52.08
CA PHE A 964 73.56 -8.92 -51.66
C PHE A 964 72.38 -7.93 -51.76
N GLN A 965 72.29 -7.20 -52.87
CA GLN A 965 71.31 -6.13 -53.14
C GLN A 965 71.42 -4.86 -52.25
N LYS A 966 72.43 -4.74 -51.39
CA LYS A 966 72.75 -3.49 -50.68
C LYS A 966 73.75 -2.66 -51.48
N ALA A 967 73.54 -1.36 -51.59
CA ALA A 967 74.51 -0.47 -52.24
C ALA A 967 75.66 -0.12 -51.29
N LEU A 968 76.89 -0.18 -51.78
CA LEU A 968 78.09 0.22 -51.04
C LEU A 968 78.40 1.71 -51.26
N LYS A 969 78.96 2.37 -50.25
CA LYS A 969 79.37 3.80 -50.33
C LYS A 969 80.53 4.06 -51.32
N LYS A 970 81.35 3.05 -51.66
CA LYS A 970 82.51 3.21 -52.56
C LYS A 970 82.05 3.56 -53.98
N GLY A 971 82.43 4.74 -54.48
CA GLY A 971 82.19 5.15 -55.87
C GLY A 971 80.93 5.98 -56.14
N MET A 972 80.19 6.42 -55.12
CA MET A 972 79.09 7.39 -55.28
C MET A 972 79.45 8.75 -54.69
N ASP A 973 79.71 9.72 -55.56
CA ASP A 973 79.97 11.10 -55.16
C ASP A 973 78.68 11.90 -55.11
N LEU A 974 78.36 12.45 -53.92
CA LEU A 974 77.19 13.28 -53.69
C LEU A 974 77.26 14.60 -54.48
N GLU A 975 78.48 15.03 -54.85
CA GLU A 975 78.72 16.26 -55.62
C GLU A 975 78.40 16.13 -57.11
N SER A 976 78.25 14.90 -57.63
CA SER A 976 77.85 14.65 -59.02
C SER A 976 76.33 14.76 -59.26
N LEU A 977 75.54 14.95 -58.20
CA LEU A 977 74.10 15.18 -58.29
C LEU A 977 73.82 16.66 -58.61
N PRO A 978 73.17 16.99 -59.74
CA PRO A 978 72.93 18.38 -60.11
C PRO A 978 72.10 19.07 -59.02
N GLY A 979 72.73 20.01 -58.32
CA GLY A 979 72.07 20.89 -57.37
C GLY A 979 70.98 21.67 -58.09
N GLY A 980 69.70 21.38 -57.76
CA GLY A 980 68.59 22.28 -58.06
C GLY A 980 67.59 21.86 -59.15
N THR A 981 67.68 20.68 -59.78
CA THR A 981 66.61 20.22 -60.69
C THR A 981 65.83 19.04 -60.10
N LYS A 982 64.49 19.07 -60.22
CA LYS A 982 63.58 17.97 -59.86
C LYS A 982 64.16 16.62 -60.30
N TYR A 983 64.18 15.61 -59.42
CA TYR A 983 64.63 14.27 -59.81
C TYR A 983 63.77 13.73 -60.96
N THR A 984 64.41 13.48 -62.11
CA THR A 984 63.84 12.66 -63.18
C THR A 984 63.88 11.19 -62.74
N ASN A 985 62.96 10.36 -63.24
CA ASN A 985 62.76 8.95 -62.85
C ASN A 985 63.96 8.00 -63.08
N SER A 986 65.17 8.50 -63.34
CA SER A 986 66.29 7.76 -63.89
C SER A 986 67.52 7.61 -62.97
N THR A 987 67.58 8.27 -61.80
CA THR A 987 68.73 8.17 -60.88
C THR A 987 68.30 7.85 -59.45
N ALA A 988 68.99 6.90 -58.82
CA ALA A 988 68.72 6.48 -57.45
C ALA A 988 69.16 7.55 -56.45
N LEU A 989 68.36 7.75 -55.41
CA LEU A 989 68.67 8.69 -54.34
C LEU A 989 69.40 7.95 -53.20
N LEU A 990 70.69 8.23 -53.05
CA LEU A 990 71.51 7.76 -51.94
C LEU A 990 72.13 8.96 -51.23
N TRP A 991 71.78 9.15 -49.96
CA TRP A 991 72.11 10.35 -49.19
C TRP A 991 72.62 9.98 -47.80
N VAL A 992 73.86 10.30 -47.46
CA VAL A 992 74.36 10.07 -46.09
C VAL A 992 73.81 11.13 -45.14
N PRO A 993 73.11 10.74 -44.06
CA PRO A 993 72.65 11.68 -43.06
C PRO A 993 73.79 12.43 -42.36
N PRO A 994 73.70 13.76 -42.14
CA PRO A 994 74.74 14.56 -41.48
C PRO A 994 75.03 14.09 -40.04
N GLU A 995 74.06 13.45 -39.38
CA GLU A 995 74.21 12.85 -38.06
C GLU A 995 75.19 11.67 -38.06
N LEU A 996 75.37 10.98 -39.20
CA LEU A 996 76.36 9.89 -39.34
C LEU A 996 77.72 10.42 -39.80
N GLU A 997 77.73 11.49 -40.61
CA GLU A 997 78.96 12.17 -41.03
C GLU A 997 79.69 12.78 -39.82
N SER A 998 78.95 13.42 -38.90
CA SER A 998 79.53 14.00 -37.68
C SER A 998 80.07 12.96 -36.69
N LYS A 999 79.63 11.70 -36.78
CA LYS A 999 80.04 10.59 -35.90
C LYS A 999 81.24 9.78 -36.40
N GLY A 1000 81.86 10.15 -37.53
CA GLY A 1000 83.07 9.47 -38.04
C GLY A 1000 82.85 8.01 -38.46
N VAL A 1001 81.62 7.65 -38.82
CA VAL A 1001 81.20 6.29 -39.17
C VAL A 1001 81.84 5.83 -40.48
N VAL A 1002 82.35 4.58 -40.49
CA VAL A 1002 83.02 3.96 -41.65
C VAL A 1002 82.20 2.76 -42.14
N ASP A 1003 82.42 2.31 -43.39
CA ASP A 1003 81.81 1.08 -43.91
C ASP A 1003 80.27 1.13 -43.97
N VAL A 1004 79.75 2.08 -44.74
CA VAL A 1004 78.31 2.36 -44.88
C VAL A 1004 77.73 1.58 -46.06
N SER A 1005 76.63 0.86 -45.82
CA SER A 1005 75.82 0.18 -46.82
C SER A 1005 74.36 0.62 -46.75
N TRP A 1006 73.67 0.59 -47.88
CA TRP A 1006 72.27 0.99 -48.01
C TRP A 1006 71.41 -0.18 -48.43
N THR A 1007 70.40 -0.49 -47.64
CA THR A 1007 69.33 -1.38 -48.09
C THR A 1007 68.38 -0.56 -48.95
N LEU A 1008 68.04 -1.09 -50.12
CA LEU A 1008 67.29 -0.39 -51.15
C LEU A 1008 65.89 -0.97 -51.28
N SER A 1009 64.90 -0.11 -51.44
CA SER A 1009 63.58 -0.54 -51.89
C SER A 1009 63.42 -0.22 -53.38
N LYS A 1010 62.95 -1.19 -54.15
CA LYS A 1010 62.63 -1.03 -55.56
C LYS A 1010 61.13 -1.05 -55.74
N LEU A 1011 60.53 0.14 -55.72
CA LEU A 1011 59.19 0.34 -56.27
C LEU A 1011 59.27 0.19 -57.81
N PRO A 1012 58.16 -0.08 -58.52
CA PRO A 1012 58.16 -0.26 -59.98
C PRO A 1012 58.81 0.87 -60.80
N GLN A 1013 59.13 2.01 -60.19
CA GLN A 1013 59.72 3.17 -60.86
C GLN A 1013 60.86 3.86 -60.07
N ARG A 1014 61.31 3.36 -58.90
CA ARG A 1014 62.27 4.07 -58.03
C ARG A 1014 63.13 3.17 -57.16
N VAL A 1015 64.40 3.54 -57.02
CA VAL A 1015 65.34 2.99 -56.04
C VAL A 1015 65.68 4.08 -55.02
N THR A 1016 65.23 3.93 -53.78
CA THR A 1016 65.58 4.85 -52.67
C THR A 1016 66.23 4.07 -51.54
N GLY A 1017 67.36 4.56 -51.02
CA GLY A 1017 67.94 4.08 -49.78
C GLY A 1017 67.32 4.82 -48.60
N LEU A 1018 66.60 4.10 -47.72
CA LEU A 1018 66.09 4.66 -46.46
C LEU A 1018 66.69 3.96 -45.24
N VAL A 1019 67.20 2.74 -45.40
CA VAL A 1019 67.87 2.02 -44.33
C VAL A 1019 69.37 2.05 -44.55
N VAL A 1020 70.11 2.46 -43.53
CA VAL A 1020 71.56 2.60 -43.50
C VAL A 1020 72.14 1.61 -42.51
N SER A 1021 73.08 0.78 -42.93
CA SER A 1021 73.87 -0.05 -42.02
C SER A 1021 75.31 0.44 -42.03
N ALA A 1022 75.88 0.68 -40.86
CA ALA A 1022 77.21 1.29 -40.76
C ALA A 1022 77.99 0.88 -39.50
N LYS A 1023 79.31 0.97 -39.54
CA LYS A 1023 80.18 0.59 -38.40
C LYS A 1023 80.40 1.78 -37.45
N VAL A 1024 79.98 1.62 -36.20
CA VAL A 1024 80.07 2.63 -35.13
C VAL A 1024 81.43 2.52 -34.41
N SER A 1025 81.79 3.54 -33.61
CA SER A 1025 83.11 3.71 -32.95
C SER A 1025 83.65 2.53 -32.15
N GLU A 1026 82.79 1.61 -31.71
CA GLU A 1026 83.15 0.39 -30.95
C GLU A 1026 83.35 -0.85 -31.83
N GLY A 1027 83.26 -0.70 -33.16
CA GLY A 1027 83.40 -1.79 -34.12
C GLY A 1027 82.11 -2.59 -34.36
N ARG A 1028 81.04 -2.35 -33.58
CA ARG A 1028 79.69 -2.87 -33.84
C ARG A 1028 79.10 -2.21 -35.10
N ARG A 1029 78.41 -3.00 -35.94
CA ARG A 1029 77.52 -2.43 -36.96
C ARG A 1029 76.26 -1.88 -36.29
N ALA A 1030 75.58 -0.94 -36.90
CA ALA A 1030 74.27 -0.45 -36.47
C ALA A 1030 73.37 -0.18 -37.67
N SER A 1031 72.09 -0.54 -37.55
CA SER A 1031 71.07 -0.29 -38.57
C SER A 1031 70.25 0.96 -38.20
N PHE A 1032 70.15 1.90 -39.13
CA PHE A 1032 69.39 3.14 -39.00
C PHE A 1032 68.32 3.22 -40.10
N PHE A 1033 67.17 3.79 -39.79
CA PHE A 1033 66.11 4.10 -40.74
C PHE A 1033 65.92 5.61 -40.84
N ASN A 1034 66.00 6.14 -42.05
CA ASN A 1034 65.75 7.53 -42.35
C ASN A 1034 64.26 7.73 -42.66
N ILE A 1035 63.47 8.03 -41.64
CA ILE A 1035 62.01 8.13 -41.75
C ILE A 1035 61.63 9.41 -42.48
N PRO A 1036 60.81 9.34 -43.55
CA PRO A 1036 60.33 10.55 -44.22
C PRO A 1036 59.25 11.26 -43.38
N LYS A 1037 59.36 12.57 -43.21
CA LYS A 1037 58.38 13.46 -42.54
C LYS A 1037 57.24 13.92 -43.47
N LEU A 1038 57.32 13.60 -44.75
CA LEU A 1038 56.32 13.88 -45.78
C LEU A 1038 56.16 12.66 -46.70
N GLU A 1039 55.06 12.61 -47.46
CA GLU A 1039 54.80 11.54 -48.41
C GLU A 1039 55.94 11.42 -49.46
N LEU A 1040 56.38 10.20 -49.75
CA LEU A 1040 57.46 9.89 -50.71
C LEU A 1040 56.98 10.05 -52.17
N LEU A 1041 56.46 11.22 -52.55
CA LEU A 1041 55.96 11.48 -53.90
C LEU A 1041 57.07 11.75 -54.91
N SER A 1042 56.85 11.30 -56.13
CA SER A 1042 57.93 11.11 -57.09
C SER A 1042 58.62 12.42 -57.54
N SER A 1043 57.87 13.50 -57.63
CA SER A 1043 58.27 14.76 -58.24
C SER A 1043 58.85 15.80 -57.27
N THR A 1044 58.94 15.49 -55.98
CA THR A 1044 59.14 16.51 -54.92
C THR A 1044 60.43 16.36 -54.11
N TRP A 1045 61.19 15.28 -54.24
CA TRP A 1045 62.40 15.08 -53.44
C TRP A 1045 63.55 15.92 -54.01
N THR A 1046 64.31 16.60 -53.17
CA THR A 1046 65.58 17.30 -53.49
C THR A 1046 66.51 17.13 -52.30
N LYS A 1047 67.82 17.36 -52.46
CA LYS A 1047 68.81 17.25 -51.37
C LYS A 1047 68.37 17.97 -50.09
N ASP A 1048 67.85 19.20 -50.22
CA ASP A 1048 67.39 20.00 -49.08
C ASP A 1048 66.06 19.48 -48.51
N ILE A 1049 65.16 18.98 -49.36
CA ILE A 1049 63.88 18.40 -48.91
C ILE A 1049 64.12 17.10 -48.14
N ILE A 1050 65.06 16.25 -48.59
CA ILE A 1050 65.47 15.04 -47.84
C ILE A 1050 66.07 15.46 -46.51
N LYS A 1051 67.11 16.29 -46.53
CA LYS A 1051 67.81 16.71 -45.31
C LYS A 1051 66.88 17.34 -44.27
N ASN A 1052 65.91 18.15 -44.70
CA ASN A 1052 65.01 18.86 -43.79
C ASN A 1052 63.74 18.07 -43.42
N ASN A 1053 63.32 17.11 -44.26
CA ASN A 1053 62.09 16.33 -44.08
C ASN A 1053 62.34 14.83 -43.95
N THR A 1054 63.53 14.41 -43.51
CA THR A 1054 63.76 13.05 -43.03
C THR A 1054 64.37 13.09 -41.64
N GLU A 1055 64.19 12.01 -40.90
CA GLU A 1055 64.70 11.85 -39.55
C GLU A 1055 65.42 10.53 -39.42
N LEU A 1056 66.69 10.58 -38.99
CA LEU A 1056 67.48 9.39 -38.77
C LEU A 1056 67.13 8.75 -37.42
N VAL A 1057 66.68 7.50 -37.46
CA VAL A 1057 66.29 6.71 -36.30
C VAL A 1057 67.12 5.45 -36.20
N SER A 1058 67.60 5.10 -34.99
CA SER A 1058 68.21 3.80 -34.75
C SER A 1058 67.13 2.72 -34.76
N ILE A 1059 67.28 1.71 -35.62
CA ILE A 1059 66.43 0.51 -35.61
C ILE A 1059 66.90 -0.44 -34.51
N ASP A 1060 68.22 -0.44 -34.26
CA ASP A 1060 68.84 -1.30 -33.26
C ASP A 1060 68.54 -0.77 -31.85
N HIS A 1061 68.33 -1.71 -30.94
CA HIS A 1061 68.04 -1.49 -29.53
C HIS A 1061 69.36 -1.57 -28.73
N ILE A 1062 69.78 -0.43 -28.18
CA ILE A 1062 71.13 -0.29 -27.62
C ILE A 1062 71.20 -0.83 -26.17
N PHE A 1063 70.08 -0.88 -25.44
CA PHE A 1063 70.05 -1.17 -24.00
C PHE A 1063 69.79 -2.64 -23.61
N SER A 1064 69.42 -3.50 -24.55
CA SER A 1064 69.04 -4.90 -24.28
C SER A 1064 70.25 -5.68 -23.76
N HIS A 1065 71.41 -5.34 -24.30
CA HIS A 1065 72.68 -5.91 -23.93
C HIS A 1065 73.05 -5.58 -22.47
N GLU A 1066 72.82 -4.33 -22.04
CA GLU A 1066 73.04 -3.93 -20.65
C GLU A 1066 72.07 -4.63 -19.69
N LEU A 1067 70.83 -4.85 -20.11
CA LEU A 1067 69.85 -5.64 -19.34
C LEU A 1067 70.29 -7.10 -19.23
N MET A 1068 70.74 -7.70 -20.32
CA MET A 1068 71.27 -9.06 -20.34
C MET A 1068 72.46 -9.20 -19.38
N GLU A 1069 73.43 -8.26 -19.43
CA GLU A 1069 74.56 -8.23 -18.50
C GLU A 1069 74.10 -8.12 -17.03
N ALA A 1070 73.08 -7.29 -16.75
CA ALA A 1070 72.53 -7.13 -15.41
C ALA A 1070 71.88 -8.42 -14.87
N THR A 1071 71.26 -9.21 -15.75
CA THR A 1071 70.66 -10.50 -15.38
C THR A 1071 71.65 -11.65 -15.20
N ALA A 1072 72.91 -11.45 -15.59
CA ALA A 1072 73.99 -12.43 -15.41
C ALA A 1072 74.57 -12.44 -13.98
N ASP A 1073 74.19 -11.48 -13.13
CA ASP A 1073 74.58 -11.44 -11.72
C ASP A 1073 74.07 -12.68 -10.98
N ARG A 1074 74.97 -13.35 -10.23
CA ARG A 1074 74.68 -14.61 -9.53
C ARG A 1074 74.06 -14.43 -8.15
N VAL A 1075 74.07 -13.21 -7.60
CA VAL A 1075 73.69 -12.91 -6.21
C VAL A 1075 72.27 -12.36 -6.16
N ASP A 1076 71.94 -11.37 -6.99
CA ASP A 1076 70.60 -10.75 -7.03
C ASP A 1076 70.28 -10.15 -8.41
N PRO A 1077 70.01 -11.00 -9.42
CA PRO A 1077 69.80 -10.55 -10.80
C PRO A 1077 68.58 -9.64 -10.96
N LEU A 1078 67.51 -9.80 -10.15
CA LEU A 1078 66.32 -8.94 -10.22
C LEU A 1078 66.62 -7.54 -9.74
N ARG A 1079 67.37 -7.39 -8.65
CA ARG A 1079 67.72 -6.07 -8.14
C ARG A 1079 68.67 -5.35 -9.07
N CYS A 1080 69.64 -6.05 -9.66
CA CYS A 1080 70.53 -5.49 -10.67
C CYS A 1080 69.75 -5.04 -11.91
N LEU A 1081 68.82 -5.88 -12.39
CA LEU A 1081 67.91 -5.56 -13.49
C LEU A 1081 67.04 -4.33 -13.17
N TYR A 1082 66.39 -4.31 -12.01
CA TYR A 1082 65.54 -3.20 -11.55
C TYR A 1082 66.35 -1.90 -11.45
N ASN A 1083 67.52 -1.94 -10.82
CA ASN A 1083 68.39 -0.77 -10.68
C ASN A 1083 68.83 -0.22 -12.04
N LYS A 1084 69.15 -1.09 -12.99
CA LYS A 1084 69.50 -0.68 -14.36
C LYS A 1084 68.33 -0.04 -15.09
N ILE A 1085 67.14 -0.61 -14.97
CA ILE A 1085 65.92 0.00 -15.53
C ILE A 1085 65.62 1.35 -14.86
N ALA A 1086 65.78 1.46 -13.54
CA ALA A 1086 65.50 2.67 -12.76
C ALA A 1086 66.51 3.81 -13.02
N GLN A 1087 67.73 3.48 -13.44
CA GLN A 1087 68.77 4.45 -13.78
C GLN A 1087 68.61 5.07 -15.17
N LEU A 1088 67.69 4.57 -16.01
CA LEU A 1088 67.42 5.15 -17.33
C LEU A 1088 66.72 6.51 -17.20
N PRO A 1089 67.31 7.60 -17.72
CA PRO A 1089 66.59 8.87 -17.87
C PRO A 1089 65.35 8.69 -18.75
N ALA A 1090 64.23 9.34 -18.40
CA ALA A 1090 62.97 9.26 -19.18
C ALA A 1090 63.13 9.64 -20.66
N GLY A 1091 64.11 10.49 -20.99
CA GLY A 1091 64.48 10.84 -22.37
C GLY A 1091 65.28 9.75 -23.10
N ALA A 1092 66.19 9.06 -22.40
CA ALA A 1092 67.01 7.97 -22.95
C ALA A 1092 66.20 6.68 -23.16
N MET A 1093 65.15 6.45 -22.35
CA MET A 1093 64.22 5.34 -22.53
C MET A 1093 63.49 5.37 -23.90
N ARG A 1094 63.47 6.52 -24.59
CA ARG A 1094 62.98 6.61 -25.97
C ARG A 1094 63.98 6.00 -26.95
N GLU A 1095 65.26 6.37 -26.88
CA GLU A 1095 66.28 5.92 -27.83
C GLU A 1095 66.78 4.48 -27.55
N SER A 1096 66.82 4.08 -26.28
CA SER A 1096 67.32 2.79 -25.79
C SER A 1096 66.55 1.57 -26.29
N PHE A 1097 65.27 1.77 -26.66
CA PHE A 1097 64.31 0.73 -27.04
C PHE A 1097 63.96 0.81 -28.54
N GLY A 1098 64.93 1.21 -29.37
CA GLY A 1098 64.84 1.24 -30.84
C GLY A 1098 63.90 2.30 -31.40
N ALA A 1099 63.92 3.50 -30.83
CA ALA A 1099 62.94 4.54 -31.14
C ALA A 1099 63.55 5.88 -31.58
N GLY A 1100 62.87 6.55 -32.53
CA GLY A 1100 63.20 7.87 -33.10
C GLY A 1100 62.77 9.04 -32.23
N SER A 1101 62.99 10.28 -32.66
CA SER A 1101 63.00 11.52 -31.85
C SER A 1101 61.64 11.97 -31.26
N HIS A 1102 61.60 13.21 -30.72
CA HIS A 1102 60.71 13.77 -29.69
C HIS A 1102 59.18 13.63 -29.85
N GLU A 1103 58.65 13.27 -31.03
CA GLU A 1103 57.20 13.29 -31.33
C GLU A 1103 56.60 11.91 -31.68
N ALA A 1104 57.37 10.82 -31.71
CA ALA A 1104 56.83 9.48 -32.00
C ALA A 1104 56.14 8.86 -30.77
N TRP A 1105 54.92 8.33 -30.96
CA TRP A 1105 54.19 7.56 -29.95
C TRP A 1105 54.46 6.06 -30.19
N TYR A 1106 55.18 5.43 -29.26
CA TYR A 1106 55.85 4.15 -29.52
C TYR A 1106 55.07 2.92 -29.09
N HIS A 1107 55.16 1.86 -29.90
CA HIS A 1107 54.95 0.47 -29.50
C HIS A 1107 56.21 -0.36 -29.84
N GLU A 1108 56.85 -0.83 -28.77
CA GLU A 1108 57.77 -1.98 -28.65
C GLU A 1108 58.89 -2.22 -29.68
N LEU A 1109 60.11 -1.90 -29.29
CA LEU A 1109 61.09 -2.97 -29.06
C LEU A 1109 61.33 -3.02 -27.54
N GLY A 1110 60.74 -3.98 -26.83
CA GLY A 1110 61.18 -4.35 -25.48
C GLY A 1110 61.06 -3.32 -24.36
N ARG A 1111 60.08 -2.40 -24.36
CA ARG A 1111 59.88 -1.50 -23.23
C ARG A 1111 59.68 -2.30 -21.92
N PRO A 1112 60.52 -2.16 -20.88
CA PRO A 1112 60.32 -2.79 -19.58
C PRO A 1112 59.12 -2.19 -18.86
N THR A 1113 58.54 -1.10 -19.36
CA THR A 1113 57.25 -0.60 -18.89
C THR A 1113 56.11 -1.60 -19.10
N ALA A 1114 56.25 -2.62 -19.95
CA ALA A 1114 55.36 -3.79 -19.98
C ALA A 1114 55.48 -4.70 -18.73
N LEU A 1115 56.58 -4.58 -17.97
CA LEU A 1115 56.78 -5.22 -16.66
C LEU A 1115 56.41 -4.28 -15.48
N TYR A 1116 56.16 -3.00 -15.75
CA TYR A 1116 55.71 -2.02 -14.76
C TYR A 1116 54.26 -1.62 -15.01
N LYS A 1117 53.35 -2.52 -14.63
CA LYS A 1117 52.13 -2.11 -13.95
C LYS A 1117 51.62 -3.24 -13.07
#